data_AF-A0A7J7XDY5-F1
#
_entry.id   AF-A0A7J7XDY5-F1
#
_cell.length_a   1.000
_cell.length_b   1.000
_cell.length_c   1.000
_cell.angle_alpha   90.00
_cell.angle_beta   90.00
_cell.angle_gamma   90.00
#
_symmetry.space_group_name_H-M   'P 1'
#
loop_
_entity.id
_entity.type
_entity.pdbx_description
1 polymer ?
#
loop_
_entity_poly.entity_id
_entity_poly.type
_entity_poly.pdbx_seq_one_letter_code
_entity_poly.pdbx_strand_id
1 'polypeptide(L)'
;MAEDAIDGQRLKHLIVTPGGCGEQNMIGMTPTVIAVHYLDHSEQWEKLGIDKRQEALDLIKKGYTTQLTYRHPNKAFAAYQSRKSSTWLTAYVVKVFSVATNLIAIDSEVICGAVKWLILEKQRPDGVFQEDSPVGQLQMTGGLNDAEEKDVSLTAFVLIALQEAKDICEGQINSLGGSINKAGDFIEAHYMNLKRPYAVAIAGYALAQLGKLEGPLLDTFLKAATDKNHWEEPEQRLYTIEATSYALLALLLLKDFDSVPPVVRWLNEQRYYGGGYGSTQATFMVFQALAQYQRDVPDHEDLNLDVSINLPSRSSAVTHRILWESASLLRSETTTENEDFTLTAKGKGQGTLSVVTMYQAKSKGKASCNKFSLKVNLRPAPEVKKPQEATRSMYLDICTRYLGDHDATMSILDISMMTGFAPDTADLKKLASGTDTYISKFELENKPSSNKNTLIIYLDDISHDQEDCISFKVHQFFKVGLIQPGAVKVYSYYNLDETCTQFYHPEKEDGLLSKLCHNEICRCAEENCFMHHSEDQVTPDDRVDKACEPGVDYVYKTLLLRKELSDDYDEYIMVIKLIIKSGTDEVQPEQERRFISPIKCRAALKLQEGKHYLIWGLSSDLWGEKSNIKYIIGKDTWVELWPEADECQDDENKKLCRDLASFRESMVVFGCPN
;
A
#
# COMPACT_ATOMS: atom_id res chain seq x y z
N MET A 1 -11.48 23.03 4.56
CA MET A 1 -11.56 22.71 5.99
C MET A 1 -10.93 21.36 6.22
N ALA A 2 -10.08 21.30 7.23
CA ALA A 2 -9.31 20.15 7.63
C ALA A 2 -9.82 19.65 8.99
N GLU A 3 -11.10 19.35 9.06
CA GLU A 3 -11.68 18.74 10.26
C GLU A 3 -11.21 17.29 10.29
N ASP A 4 -10.38 17.03 11.30
CA ASP A 4 -9.39 15.98 11.37
C ASP A 4 -8.48 15.96 10.14
N ALA A 5 -7.55 16.93 10.10
CA ALA A 5 -6.47 16.97 9.13
C ALA A 5 -5.71 15.62 9.02
N ILE A 6 -5.83 14.73 10.00
CA ILE A 6 -5.81 13.27 9.86
C ILE A 6 -6.77 12.64 10.90
N ASP A 7 -7.49 11.57 10.51
CA ASP A 7 -8.28 10.69 11.41
C ASP A 7 -7.34 9.91 12.35
N GLY A 8 -7.53 10.07 13.66
CA GLY A 8 -6.73 9.43 14.70
C GLY A 8 -6.61 7.91 14.57
N GLN A 9 -7.63 7.19 14.07
CA GLN A 9 -7.49 5.74 13.87
C GLN A 9 -6.39 5.39 12.87
N ARG A 10 -6.09 6.30 11.93
CA ARG A 10 -5.01 6.20 10.96
C ARG A 10 -3.66 6.66 11.50
N LEU A 11 -3.58 7.10 12.76
CA LEU A 11 -2.33 7.44 13.44
C LEU A 11 -1.81 6.30 14.32
N LYS A 12 -2.60 5.22 14.48
CA LYS A 12 -2.26 4.11 15.37
C LYS A 12 -0.92 3.47 15.04
N HIS A 13 -0.55 3.39 13.76
CA HIS A 13 0.73 2.83 13.31
C HIS A 13 1.93 3.78 13.54
N LEU A 14 1.70 5.06 13.82
CA LEU A 14 2.77 6.00 14.20
C LEU A 14 3.19 5.84 15.67
N ILE A 15 2.38 5.14 16.48
CA ILE A 15 2.75 4.77 17.84
C ILE A 15 3.67 3.55 17.75
N VAL A 16 4.97 3.82 17.65
CA VAL A 16 6.01 2.81 17.42
C VAL A 16 6.92 2.72 18.63
N THR A 17 7.40 1.52 18.93
CA THR A 17 8.42 1.34 19.96
C THR A 17 9.76 1.85 19.46
N PRO A 18 10.36 2.88 20.09
CA PRO A 18 11.69 3.36 19.72
C PRO A 18 12.78 2.37 20.15
N GLY A 19 13.87 2.30 19.38
CA GLY A 19 14.99 1.38 19.62
C GLY A 19 16.14 1.59 18.64
N GLY A 20 17.12 0.68 18.65
CA GLY A 20 18.29 0.77 17.78
C GLY A 20 19.31 1.82 18.25
N CYS A 21 20.14 2.30 17.32
CA CYS A 21 21.16 3.32 17.54
C CYS A 21 20.54 4.72 17.80
N GLY A 22 21.35 5.73 18.14
CA GLY A 22 20.84 7.07 18.46
C GLY A 22 20.05 7.75 17.34
N GLU A 23 20.27 7.36 16.09
CA GLU A 23 19.50 7.81 14.92
C GLU A 23 18.17 7.05 14.82
N GLN A 24 18.23 5.71 14.81
CA GLN A 24 17.06 4.81 14.75
C GLN A 24 16.10 5.00 15.93
N ASN A 25 16.61 5.32 17.10
CA ASN A 25 15.78 5.57 18.27
C ASN A 25 14.93 6.84 18.08
N MET A 26 15.53 7.89 17.50
CA MET A 26 14.80 9.10 17.14
C MET A 26 13.81 8.88 15.99
N ILE A 27 14.13 8.00 15.03
CA ILE A 27 13.19 7.55 14.00
C ILE A 27 11.92 6.97 14.60
N GLY A 28 12.03 6.09 15.60
CA GLY A 28 10.86 5.47 16.24
C GLY A 28 10.14 6.39 17.22
N MET A 29 10.87 7.29 17.91
CA MET A 29 10.31 8.18 18.93
C MET A 29 9.52 9.34 18.30
N THR A 30 10.02 9.90 17.18
CA THR A 30 9.46 11.09 16.54
C THR A 30 7.98 10.93 16.16
N PRO A 31 7.56 9.87 15.44
CA PRO A 31 6.16 9.69 15.04
C PRO A 31 5.23 9.56 16.25
N THR A 32 5.70 8.92 17.33
CA THR A 32 4.90 8.78 18.56
C THR A 32 4.72 10.13 19.25
N VAL A 33 5.78 10.93 19.39
CA VAL A 33 5.71 12.28 19.98
C VAL A 33 4.74 13.16 19.21
N ILE A 34 4.85 13.20 17.88
CA ILE A 34 4.02 14.09 17.07
C ILE A 34 2.58 13.60 16.95
N ALA A 35 2.34 12.29 16.94
CA ALA A 35 0.99 11.75 16.97
C ALA A 35 0.28 12.12 18.27
N VAL A 36 0.97 12.00 19.42
CA VAL A 36 0.42 12.44 20.71
C VAL A 36 0.17 13.94 20.71
N HIS A 37 1.14 14.73 20.25
CA HIS A 37 1.01 16.18 20.16
C HIS A 37 -0.20 16.58 19.30
N TYR A 38 -0.36 15.99 18.12
CA TYR A 38 -1.49 16.25 17.23
C TYR A 38 -2.82 15.84 17.88
N LEU A 39 -2.91 14.61 18.41
CA LEU A 39 -4.14 14.09 19.04
C LEU A 39 -4.56 14.88 20.28
N ASP A 40 -3.60 15.40 21.05
CA ASP A 40 -3.85 16.29 22.19
C ASP A 40 -4.45 17.62 21.73
N HIS A 41 -3.95 18.21 20.64
CA HIS A 41 -4.45 19.49 20.11
C HIS A 41 -5.76 19.35 19.31
N SER A 42 -5.98 18.20 18.69
CA SER A 42 -7.19 17.91 17.90
C SER A 42 -8.31 17.26 18.73
N GLU A 43 -8.07 16.97 20.01
CA GLU A 43 -9.00 16.31 20.94
C GLU A 43 -9.56 14.96 20.43
N GLN A 44 -8.75 14.15 19.73
CA GLN A 44 -9.22 12.94 19.04
C GLN A 44 -8.98 11.61 19.79
N TRP A 45 -8.56 11.64 21.06
CA TRP A 45 -8.21 10.42 21.81
C TRP A 45 -9.36 9.43 22.00
N GLU A 46 -10.60 9.90 22.07
CA GLU A 46 -11.78 9.04 22.20
C GLU A 46 -11.90 8.03 21.05
N LYS A 47 -11.42 8.39 19.85
CA LYS A 47 -11.47 7.54 18.66
C LYS A 47 -10.45 6.39 18.66
N LEU A 48 -9.31 6.54 19.36
CA LEU A 48 -8.30 5.47 19.52
C LEU A 48 -8.54 4.62 20.77
N GLY A 49 -9.20 5.18 21.78
CA GLY A 49 -9.33 4.62 23.11
C GLY A 49 -8.42 5.36 24.12
N ILE A 50 -9.01 5.76 25.23
CA ILE A 50 -8.39 6.64 26.25
C ILE A 50 -7.08 6.04 26.80
N ASP A 51 -7.01 4.72 26.93
CA ASP A 51 -5.83 4.01 27.45
C ASP A 51 -4.60 4.10 26.52
N LYS A 52 -4.82 4.37 25.23
CA LYS A 52 -3.73 4.46 24.23
C LYS A 52 -2.83 5.66 24.45
N ARG A 53 -3.35 6.74 25.06
CA ARG A 53 -2.53 7.90 25.41
C ARG A 53 -1.44 7.53 26.40
N GLN A 54 -1.79 6.77 27.44
CA GLN A 54 -0.82 6.36 28.46
C GLN A 54 0.26 5.42 27.89
N GLU A 55 -0.14 4.47 27.04
CA GLU A 55 0.79 3.59 26.32
C GLU A 55 1.77 4.38 25.45
N ALA A 56 1.28 5.36 24.69
CA ALA A 56 2.13 6.24 23.87
C ALA A 56 3.11 7.06 24.72
N LEU A 57 2.66 7.60 25.86
CA LEU A 57 3.54 8.32 26.79
C LEU A 57 4.66 7.43 27.36
N ASP A 58 4.35 6.17 27.67
CA ASP A 58 5.36 5.23 28.17
C ASP A 58 6.37 4.83 27.08
N LEU A 59 5.96 4.76 25.82
CA LEU A 59 6.86 4.62 24.68
C LEU A 59 7.77 5.85 24.49
N ILE A 60 7.23 7.06 24.65
CA ILE A 60 8.02 8.31 24.60
C ILE A 60 9.06 8.32 25.74
N LYS A 61 8.68 7.94 26.97
CA LYS A 61 9.63 7.82 28.10
C LYS A 61 10.72 6.79 27.83
N LYS A 62 10.35 5.65 27.24
CA LYS A 62 11.32 4.62 26.84
C LYS A 62 12.29 5.18 25.79
N GLY A 63 11.78 5.84 24.75
CA GLY A 63 12.60 6.48 23.71
C GLY A 63 13.56 7.52 24.27
N TYR A 64 13.08 8.37 25.18
CA TYR A 64 13.91 9.33 25.90
C TYR A 64 15.04 8.65 26.67
N THR A 65 14.72 7.63 27.49
CA THR A 65 15.71 6.89 28.29
C THR A 65 16.76 6.22 27.40
N THR A 66 16.33 5.59 26.30
CA THR A 66 17.25 5.00 25.32
C THR A 66 18.12 6.06 24.65
N GLN A 67 17.57 7.22 24.28
CA GLN A 67 18.35 8.27 23.63
C GLN A 67 19.46 8.82 24.51
N LEU A 68 19.25 8.89 25.83
CA LEU A 68 20.28 9.30 26.78
C LEU A 68 21.51 8.39 26.77
N THR A 69 21.38 7.13 26.36
CA THR A 69 22.54 6.22 26.23
C THR A 69 23.49 6.63 25.10
N TYR A 70 23.02 7.42 24.14
CA TYR A 70 23.80 7.94 23.00
C TYR A 70 24.28 9.38 23.22
N ARG A 71 24.04 9.93 24.42
CA ARG A 71 24.55 11.23 24.83
C ARG A 71 26.02 11.13 25.20
N HIS A 72 26.85 11.94 24.55
CA HIS A 72 28.28 12.02 24.83
C HIS A 72 28.58 12.89 26.07
N PRO A 73 29.79 12.77 26.66
CA PRO A 73 30.21 13.63 27.78
C PRO A 73 30.19 15.13 27.47
N ASN A 74 30.40 15.49 26.20
CA ASN A 74 30.28 16.86 25.67
C ASN A 74 28.82 17.34 25.54
N LYS A 75 27.84 16.54 26.00
CA LYS A 75 26.40 16.81 26.03
C LYS A 75 25.70 16.75 24.67
N ALA A 76 26.41 16.37 23.60
CA ALA A 76 25.87 16.19 22.26
C ALA A 76 25.48 14.73 21.97
N PHE A 77 24.88 14.48 20.79
CA PHE A 77 24.38 13.15 20.41
C PHE A 77 25.08 12.61 19.15
N ALA A 78 25.16 11.29 19.05
CA ALA A 78 25.68 10.55 17.91
C ALA A 78 24.87 9.27 17.69
N ALA A 79 24.99 8.63 16.53
CA ALA A 79 24.41 7.31 16.30
C ALA A 79 24.93 6.26 17.30
N TYR A 80 26.22 6.33 17.61
CA TYR A 80 26.91 5.41 18.52
C TYR A 80 27.88 6.19 19.40
N GLN A 81 28.17 5.69 20.61
CA GLN A 81 29.18 6.30 21.49
C GLN A 81 30.59 6.32 20.88
N SER A 82 30.90 5.41 19.96
CA SER A 82 32.18 5.36 19.26
C SER A 82 32.31 6.37 18.11
N ARG A 83 31.18 6.95 17.65
CA ARG A 83 31.17 7.97 16.60
C ARG A 83 31.27 9.37 17.20
N LYS A 84 31.81 10.30 16.40
CA LYS A 84 31.79 11.74 16.74
C LYS A 84 30.35 12.24 16.78
N SER A 85 30.11 13.26 17.61
CA SER A 85 28.80 13.90 17.73
C SER A 85 28.38 14.57 16.43
N SER A 86 27.14 14.35 16.01
CA SER A 86 26.54 14.97 14.83
C SER A 86 25.85 16.27 15.23
N THR A 87 26.10 17.34 14.47
CA THR A 87 25.43 18.63 14.66
C THR A 87 23.94 18.52 14.37
N TRP A 88 23.59 17.90 13.24
CA TRP A 88 22.21 17.72 12.81
C TRP A 88 21.41 16.85 13.78
N LEU A 89 21.94 15.69 14.18
CA LEU A 89 21.26 14.81 15.14
C LEU A 89 21.07 15.50 16.49
N THR A 90 22.07 16.24 16.96
CA THR A 90 21.98 16.97 18.22
C THR A 90 20.90 18.04 18.16
N ALA A 91 20.83 18.83 17.09
CA ALA A 91 19.76 19.81 16.88
C ALA A 91 18.38 19.14 16.74
N TYR A 92 18.30 18.00 16.05
CA TYR A 92 17.05 17.25 15.92
C TYR A 92 16.54 16.71 17.26
N VAL A 93 17.44 16.17 18.11
CA VAL A 93 17.10 15.75 19.48
C VAL A 93 16.60 16.93 20.30
N VAL A 94 17.26 18.10 20.22
CA VAL A 94 16.81 19.32 20.90
C VAL A 94 15.40 19.71 20.46
N LYS A 95 15.11 19.70 19.16
CA LYS A 95 13.78 20.00 18.61
C LYS A 95 12.70 19.05 19.15
N VAL A 96 12.92 17.74 19.02
CA VAL A 96 11.93 16.72 19.45
C VAL A 96 11.76 16.72 20.97
N PHE A 97 12.83 16.89 21.73
CA PHE A 97 12.75 16.95 23.20
C PHE A 97 12.04 18.21 23.69
N SER A 98 12.20 19.34 22.99
CA SER A 98 11.49 20.58 23.32
C SER A 98 9.99 20.43 23.10
N VAL A 99 9.55 19.76 22.03
CA VAL A 99 8.11 19.42 21.86
C VAL A 99 7.64 18.43 22.92
N ALA A 100 8.46 17.43 23.26
CA ALA A 100 8.11 16.39 24.22
C ALA A 100 8.08 16.86 25.69
N THR A 101 8.60 18.05 26.05
CA THR A 101 8.53 18.56 27.43
C THR A 101 7.10 18.79 27.91
N ASN A 102 6.17 19.03 26.97
CA ASN A 102 4.74 19.17 27.27
C ASN A 102 4.05 17.80 27.51
N LEU A 103 4.73 16.70 27.21
CA LEU A 103 4.17 15.34 27.26
C LEU A 103 4.78 14.49 28.39
N ILE A 104 6.10 14.60 28.59
CA ILE A 104 6.86 13.85 29.58
C ILE A 104 7.85 14.75 30.33
N ALA A 105 8.27 14.33 31.52
CA ALA A 105 9.32 15.02 32.27
C ALA A 105 10.69 14.80 31.59
N ILE A 106 11.27 15.87 31.05
CA ILE A 106 12.60 15.89 30.44
C ILE A 106 13.50 16.77 31.29
N ASP A 107 14.74 16.32 31.52
CA ASP A 107 15.73 17.10 32.26
C ASP A 107 16.21 18.28 31.40
N SER A 108 16.02 19.50 31.91
CA SER A 108 16.46 20.73 31.25
C SER A 108 17.96 20.73 30.94
N GLU A 109 18.80 20.06 31.73
CA GLU A 109 20.25 19.98 31.49
C GLU A 109 20.56 19.16 30.22
N VAL A 110 19.69 18.21 29.85
CA VAL A 110 19.83 17.44 28.63
C VAL A 110 19.65 18.34 27.41
N ILE A 111 18.59 19.14 27.39
CA ILE A 111 18.28 20.06 26.30
C ILE A 111 19.31 21.21 26.28
N CYS A 112 19.49 21.91 27.39
CA CYS A 112 20.34 23.09 27.45
C CYS A 112 21.83 22.76 27.34
N GLY A 113 22.27 21.58 27.78
CA GLY A 113 23.62 21.10 27.53
C GLY A 113 23.91 20.90 26.04
N ALA A 114 22.97 20.31 25.30
CA ALA A 114 23.08 20.12 23.85
C ALA A 114 23.02 21.46 23.10
N VAL A 115 22.13 22.36 23.49
CA VAL A 115 22.04 23.74 22.95
C VAL A 115 23.36 24.48 23.16
N LYS A 116 23.92 24.43 24.37
CA LYS A 116 25.20 25.08 24.67
C LYS A 116 26.34 24.53 23.81
N TRP A 117 26.38 23.22 23.59
CA TRP A 117 27.37 22.59 22.72
C TRP A 117 27.22 23.03 21.25
N LEU A 118 25.99 23.09 20.71
CA LEU A 118 25.73 23.58 19.36
C LEU A 118 26.30 24.99 19.18
N ILE A 119 26.00 25.89 20.13
CA ILE A 119 26.42 27.30 20.06
C ILE A 119 27.94 27.44 20.15
N LEU A 120 28.58 26.74 21.10
CA LEU A 120 30.00 26.95 21.39
C LEU A 120 30.94 26.21 20.42
N GLU A 121 30.54 25.00 20.01
CA GLU A 121 31.43 24.12 19.24
C GLU A 121 31.10 24.07 17.75
N LYS A 122 29.86 24.41 17.37
CA LYS A 122 29.37 24.23 15.98
C LYS A 122 28.93 25.50 15.27
N GLN A 123 28.71 26.60 15.99
CA GLN A 123 28.44 27.89 15.36
C GLN A 123 29.73 28.63 15.04
N ARG A 124 29.90 29.02 13.77
CA ARG A 124 30.99 29.88 13.32
C ARG A 124 30.72 31.35 13.65
N PRO A 125 31.75 32.22 13.64
CA PRO A 125 31.58 33.64 13.96
C PRO A 125 30.61 34.39 13.04
N ASP A 126 30.44 33.93 11.80
CA ASP A 126 29.53 34.45 10.78
C ASP A 126 28.08 33.96 10.96
N GLY A 127 27.80 33.10 11.94
CA GLY A 127 26.46 32.60 12.27
C GLY A 127 26.14 31.22 11.72
N VAL A 128 26.98 30.67 10.82
CA VAL A 128 26.78 29.37 10.18
C VAL A 128 26.97 28.23 11.18
N PHE A 129 26.09 27.22 11.12
CA PHE A 129 26.30 25.95 11.82
C PHE A 129 26.94 24.91 10.90
N GLN A 130 28.01 24.26 11.38
CA GLN A 130 28.74 23.26 10.61
C GLN A 130 28.42 21.83 11.07
N GLU A 131 28.24 20.91 10.11
CA GLU A 131 28.19 19.47 10.36
C GLU A 131 29.56 18.84 10.14
N ASP A 132 30.11 18.22 11.19
CA ASP A 132 31.44 17.58 11.17
C ASP A 132 31.36 16.04 11.14
N SER A 133 30.19 15.48 11.47
CA SER A 133 29.95 14.04 11.48
C SER A 133 28.52 13.76 11.03
N PRO A 134 28.27 13.68 9.71
CA PRO A 134 26.94 13.43 9.17
C PRO A 134 26.33 12.13 9.71
N VAL A 135 25.01 12.11 9.78
CA VAL A 135 24.26 10.91 10.18
C VAL A 135 24.43 9.78 9.17
N GLY A 136 24.41 8.54 9.66
CA GLY A 136 24.45 7.36 8.79
C GLY A 136 23.13 7.18 8.03
N GLN A 137 22.01 7.48 8.69
CA GLN A 137 20.68 7.37 8.12
C GLN A 137 20.28 8.66 7.39
N LEU A 138 20.87 8.88 6.20
CA LEU A 138 20.67 10.09 5.40
C LEU A 138 19.19 10.40 5.10
N GLN A 139 18.29 9.42 5.09
CA GLN A 139 16.87 9.68 4.88
C GLN A 139 16.21 10.45 6.03
N MET A 140 16.84 10.51 7.22
CA MET A 140 16.37 11.30 8.35
C MET A 140 16.60 12.80 8.19
N THR A 141 17.52 13.23 7.33
CA THR A 141 17.83 14.65 7.13
C THR A 141 16.95 15.30 6.05
N GLY A 142 16.08 14.55 5.38
CA GLY A 142 15.14 15.12 4.42
C GLY A 142 15.85 15.86 3.28
N GLY A 143 15.31 17.02 2.88
CA GLY A 143 15.87 17.85 1.79
C GLY A 143 17.22 18.53 2.09
N LEU A 144 17.79 18.33 3.29
CA LEU A 144 19.09 18.88 3.71
C LEU A 144 20.31 18.19 3.07
N ASN A 145 20.12 17.05 2.42
CA ASN A 145 21.23 16.26 1.84
C ASN A 145 21.76 16.77 0.51
N ASP A 146 21.02 17.65 -0.17
CA ASP A 146 21.51 18.21 -1.42
C ASP A 146 22.73 19.12 -1.15
N ALA A 147 23.72 19.04 -2.02
CA ALA A 147 24.98 19.77 -1.85
C ALA A 147 24.79 21.28 -2.07
N GLU A 148 23.78 21.67 -2.85
CA GLU A 148 23.43 23.07 -3.07
C GLU A 148 22.70 23.64 -1.85
N GLU A 149 23.19 24.78 -1.34
CA GLU A 149 22.55 25.57 -0.26
C GLU A 149 22.48 24.84 1.10
N LYS A 150 23.35 23.83 1.30
CA LYS A 150 23.46 23.04 2.53
C LYS A 150 23.69 23.88 3.78
N ASP A 151 24.59 24.86 3.72
CA ASP A 151 24.94 25.70 4.87
C ASP A 151 23.74 26.54 5.36
N VAL A 152 22.93 27.08 4.42
CA VAL A 152 21.72 27.84 4.76
C VAL A 152 20.66 26.92 5.35
N SER A 153 20.42 25.77 4.71
CA SER A 153 19.39 24.83 5.14
C SER A 153 19.71 24.22 6.52
N LEU A 154 20.97 23.84 6.77
CA LEU A 154 21.42 23.35 8.08
C LEU A 154 21.35 24.45 9.15
N THR A 155 21.79 25.66 8.83
CA THR A 155 21.73 26.80 9.76
C THR A 155 20.28 27.14 10.12
N ALA A 156 19.37 27.14 9.15
CA ALA A 156 17.94 27.31 9.38
C ALA A 156 17.35 26.20 10.25
N PHE A 157 17.69 24.95 9.98
CA PHE A 157 17.24 23.81 10.79
C PHE A 157 17.70 23.90 12.26
N VAL A 158 18.98 24.24 12.49
CA VAL A 158 19.51 24.41 13.84
C VAL A 158 18.85 25.62 14.52
N LEU A 159 18.66 26.74 13.82
CA LEU A 159 17.98 27.92 14.35
C LEU A 159 16.56 27.58 14.82
N ILE A 160 15.78 26.84 14.03
CA ILE A 160 14.43 26.39 14.39
C ILE A 160 14.48 25.55 15.67
N ALA A 161 15.44 24.63 15.80
CA ALA A 161 15.59 23.82 17.01
C ALA A 161 15.97 24.66 18.24
N LEU A 162 16.85 25.67 18.07
CA LEU A 162 17.22 26.61 19.13
C LEU A 162 16.04 27.48 19.57
N GLN A 163 15.19 27.88 18.63
CA GLN A 163 13.99 28.66 18.91
C GLN A 163 12.95 27.85 19.68
N GLU A 164 12.74 26.58 19.30
CA GLU A 164 11.83 25.66 20.02
C GLU A 164 12.29 25.43 21.48
N ALA A 165 13.61 25.39 21.71
CA ALA A 165 14.19 25.24 23.05
C ALA A 165 14.36 26.56 23.82
N LYS A 166 13.99 27.70 23.23
CA LYS A 166 14.31 29.03 23.77
C LYS A 166 13.74 29.22 25.16
N ASP A 167 12.44 28.99 25.34
CA ASP A 167 11.75 29.22 26.60
C ASP A 167 12.26 28.31 27.74
N ILE A 168 12.82 27.15 27.38
CA ILE A 168 13.40 26.18 28.34
C ILE A 168 14.80 26.62 28.79
N CYS A 169 15.60 27.17 27.87
CA CYS A 169 17.02 27.41 28.08
C CYS A 169 17.44 28.88 28.25
N GLU A 170 16.52 29.84 28.08
CA GLU A 170 16.80 31.28 28.18
C GLU A 170 17.42 31.66 29.54
N GLY A 171 16.97 31.04 30.64
CA GLY A 171 17.54 31.27 31.98
C GLY A 171 18.89 30.58 32.24
N GLN A 172 19.31 29.62 31.41
CA GLN A 172 20.55 28.86 31.60
C GLN A 172 21.68 29.30 30.64
N ILE A 173 21.32 29.85 29.47
CA ILE A 173 22.26 30.13 28.38
C ILE A 173 22.11 31.59 27.91
N ASN A 174 22.89 32.48 28.51
CA ASN A 174 22.88 33.91 28.14
C ASN A 174 23.24 34.19 26.67
N SER A 175 24.02 33.30 26.03
CA SER A 175 24.44 33.45 24.63
C SER A 175 23.39 32.99 23.61
N LEU A 176 22.27 32.39 24.06
CA LEU A 176 21.26 31.80 23.17
C LEU A 176 20.65 32.83 22.22
N GLY A 177 20.14 33.95 22.75
CA GLY A 177 19.56 35.01 21.93
C GLY A 177 20.57 35.61 20.94
N GLY A 178 21.82 35.80 21.35
CA GLY A 178 22.89 36.29 20.47
C GLY A 178 23.25 35.29 19.36
N SER A 179 23.23 34.00 19.66
CA SER A 179 23.46 32.93 18.68
C SER A 179 22.35 32.85 17.63
N ILE A 180 21.09 32.91 18.07
CA ILE A 180 19.91 32.91 17.21
C ILE A 180 19.94 34.11 16.26
N ASN A 181 20.25 35.30 16.76
CA ASN A 181 20.34 36.50 15.92
C ASN A 181 21.42 36.38 14.84
N LYS A 182 22.62 35.88 15.18
CA LYS A 182 23.70 35.68 14.18
C LYS A 182 23.31 34.70 13.08
N ALA A 183 22.66 33.58 13.46
CA ALA A 183 22.16 32.63 12.48
C ALA A 183 21.08 33.25 11.59
N GLY A 184 20.19 34.05 12.17
CA GLY A 184 19.18 34.83 11.43
C GLY A 184 19.80 35.83 10.46
N ASP A 185 20.81 36.59 10.88
CA ASP A 185 21.53 37.57 10.05
C ASP A 185 22.24 36.86 8.87
N PHE A 186 22.84 35.69 9.10
CA PHE A 186 23.46 34.88 8.05
C PHE A 186 22.43 34.44 7.00
N ILE A 187 21.29 33.88 7.45
CA ILE A 187 20.23 33.41 6.57
C ILE A 187 19.66 34.58 5.76
N GLU A 188 19.38 35.70 6.42
CA GLU A 188 18.85 36.93 5.80
C GLU A 188 19.77 37.44 4.67
N ALA A 189 21.09 37.47 4.92
CA ALA A 189 22.07 37.93 3.93
C ALA A 189 22.16 37.04 2.68
N HIS A 190 21.83 35.76 2.79
CA HIS A 190 21.94 34.78 1.70
C HIS A 190 20.59 34.40 1.08
N TYR A 191 19.47 34.80 1.68
CA TYR A 191 18.12 34.36 1.31
C TYR A 191 17.76 34.65 -0.15
N MET A 192 18.15 35.82 -0.66
CA MET A 192 17.86 36.24 -2.04
C MET A 192 18.57 35.42 -3.12
N ASN A 193 19.61 34.69 -2.74
CA ASN A 193 20.37 33.85 -3.66
C ASN A 193 19.88 32.40 -3.67
N LEU A 194 18.89 32.06 -2.84
CA LEU A 194 18.32 30.73 -2.76
C LEU A 194 17.51 30.42 -4.02
N LYS A 195 17.76 29.25 -4.59
CA LYS A 195 17.10 28.73 -5.80
C LYS A 195 16.15 27.59 -5.49
N ARG A 196 16.47 26.78 -4.48
CA ARG A 196 15.70 25.59 -4.15
C ARG A 196 14.46 25.96 -3.34
N PRO A 197 13.24 25.61 -3.79
CA PRO A 197 12.02 25.85 -3.01
C PRO A 197 12.09 25.26 -1.60
N TYR A 198 12.75 24.11 -1.42
CA TYR A 198 13.02 23.56 -0.09
C TYR A 198 13.82 24.52 0.81
N ALA A 199 14.96 25.04 0.32
CA ALA A 199 15.81 25.95 1.08
C ALA A 199 15.09 27.26 1.40
N VAL A 200 14.33 27.81 0.43
CA VAL A 200 13.50 29.00 0.61
C VAL A 200 12.45 28.79 1.70
N ALA A 201 11.79 27.63 1.74
CA ALA A 201 10.74 27.34 2.70
C ALA A 201 11.28 27.18 4.14
N ILE A 202 12.32 26.36 4.34
CA ILE A 202 12.91 26.16 5.69
C ILE A 202 13.56 27.44 6.23
N ALA A 203 14.28 28.17 5.39
CA ALA A 203 14.87 29.46 5.77
C ALA A 203 13.80 30.52 6.01
N GLY A 204 12.71 30.50 5.22
CA GLY A 204 11.58 31.39 5.38
C GLY A 204 10.91 31.19 6.74
N TYR A 205 10.68 29.94 7.14
CA TYR A 205 10.16 29.63 8.46
C TYR A 205 11.09 30.09 9.59
N ALA A 206 12.40 29.85 9.47
CA ALA A 206 13.38 30.32 10.44
C ALA A 206 13.37 31.86 10.58
N LEU A 207 13.28 32.60 9.47
CA LEU A 207 13.17 34.07 9.48
C LEU A 207 11.82 34.55 10.02
N ALA A 208 10.73 33.85 9.74
CA ALA A 208 9.40 34.16 10.24
C ALA A 208 9.34 34.07 11.77
N GLN A 209 9.98 33.07 12.37
CA GLN A 209 10.12 32.95 13.83
C GLN A 209 10.85 34.14 14.47
N LEU A 210 11.73 34.82 13.73
CA LEU A 210 12.43 36.02 14.18
C LEU A 210 11.71 37.32 13.81
N GLY A 211 10.56 37.26 13.13
CA GLY A 211 9.88 38.43 12.60
C GLY A 211 10.68 39.17 11.52
N LYS A 212 11.56 38.46 10.80
CA LYS A 212 12.43 39.02 9.75
C LYS A 212 11.97 38.68 8.32
N LEU A 213 10.98 37.80 8.16
CA LEU A 213 10.45 37.45 6.84
C LEU A 213 9.48 38.53 6.35
N GLU A 214 10.02 39.65 5.86
CA GLU A 214 9.26 40.81 5.41
C GLU A 214 9.76 41.34 4.05
N GLY A 215 8.92 42.16 3.40
CA GLY A 215 9.25 42.88 2.19
C GLY A 215 9.78 41.97 1.07
N PRO A 216 10.95 42.26 0.47
CA PRO A 216 11.50 41.47 -0.62
C PRO A 216 11.75 39.98 -0.27
N LEU A 217 12.02 39.65 1.00
CA LEU A 217 12.23 38.26 1.44
C LEU A 217 10.90 37.49 1.39
N LEU A 218 9.82 38.11 1.87
CA LEU A 218 8.47 37.56 1.80
C LEU A 218 8.01 37.38 0.34
N ASP A 219 8.30 38.35 -0.53
CA ASP A 219 7.99 38.23 -1.96
C ASP A 219 8.68 37.03 -2.60
N THR A 220 9.93 36.75 -2.22
CA THR A 220 10.70 35.61 -2.72
C THR A 220 10.11 34.29 -2.19
N PHE A 221 9.77 34.25 -0.90
CA PHE A 221 9.09 33.12 -0.27
C PHE A 221 7.77 32.76 -0.99
N LEU A 222 6.90 33.74 -1.22
CA LEU A 222 5.60 33.53 -1.87
C LEU A 222 5.73 33.17 -3.36
N LYS A 223 6.73 33.72 -4.08
CA LYS A 223 6.99 33.39 -5.49
C LYS A 223 7.53 31.98 -5.70
N ALA A 224 8.18 31.39 -4.69
CA ALA A 224 8.67 30.02 -4.75
C ALA A 224 7.55 28.98 -4.67
N ALA A 225 6.32 29.38 -4.33
CA ALA A 225 5.17 28.47 -4.31
C ALA A 225 4.66 28.16 -5.73
N THR A 226 4.69 26.87 -6.09
CA THR A 226 4.01 26.33 -7.27
C THR A 226 2.49 26.36 -7.02
N ASP A 227 1.73 26.86 -7.99
CA ASP A 227 0.26 26.98 -7.96
C ASP A 227 -0.31 27.67 -6.70
N LYS A 228 0.52 28.43 -5.99
CA LYS A 228 0.19 29.07 -4.70
C LYS A 228 -0.31 28.09 -3.62
N ASN A 229 0.04 26.82 -3.70
CA ASN A 229 -0.38 25.81 -2.72
C ASN A 229 0.75 24.88 -2.25
N HIS A 230 1.91 24.81 -2.91
CA HIS A 230 3.02 23.98 -2.45
C HIS A 230 4.39 24.50 -2.90
N TRP A 231 5.46 24.10 -2.22
CA TRP A 231 6.85 24.45 -2.55
C TRP A 231 7.53 23.22 -3.13
N GLU A 232 7.53 23.13 -4.46
CA GLU A 232 7.91 21.93 -5.21
C GLU A 232 9.43 21.78 -5.39
N GLU A 233 9.97 20.65 -4.95
CA GLU A 233 11.32 20.21 -5.29
C GLU A 233 11.25 19.19 -6.46
N PRO A 234 11.90 19.46 -7.61
CA PRO A 234 11.81 18.60 -8.79
C PRO A 234 12.18 17.14 -8.50
N GLU A 235 11.35 16.20 -8.96
CA GLU A 235 11.54 14.74 -8.82
C GLU A 235 11.64 14.23 -7.37
N GLN A 236 11.37 15.08 -6.36
CA GLN A 236 11.57 14.77 -4.95
C GLN A 236 10.30 15.00 -4.12
N ARG A 237 9.29 14.13 -4.30
CA ARG A 237 7.97 14.25 -3.66
C ARG A 237 8.04 14.44 -2.14
N LEU A 238 8.90 13.68 -1.44
CA LEU A 238 9.01 13.74 0.02
C LEU A 238 9.59 15.09 0.49
N TYR A 239 10.53 15.66 -0.26
CA TYR A 239 11.11 16.96 0.05
C TYR A 239 10.11 18.08 -0.24
N THR A 240 9.29 17.95 -1.28
CA THR A 240 8.17 18.87 -1.54
C THR A 240 7.18 18.88 -0.37
N ILE A 241 6.84 17.73 0.20
CA ILE A 241 5.95 17.63 1.36
C ILE A 241 6.56 18.32 2.58
N GLU A 242 7.84 18.06 2.85
CA GLU A 242 8.58 18.68 3.95
C GLU A 242 8.70 20.21 3.78
N ALA A 243 9.11 20.68 2.60
CA ALA A 243 9.21 22.10 2.26
C ALA A 243 7.86 22.82 2.44
N THR A 244 6.80 22.24 1.90
CA THR A 244 5.45 22.79 2.00
C THR A 244 4.97 22.85 3.45
N SER A 245 5.40 21.93 4.30
CA SER A 245 5.10 21.95 5.74
C SER A 245 5.82 23.08 6.47
N TYR A 246 7.11 23.33 6.16
CA TYR A 246 7.81 24.51 6.66
C TYR A 246 7.14 25.81 6.20
N ALA A 247 6.74 25.87 4.92
CA ALA A 247 6.06 27.03 4.38
C ALA A 247 4.70 27.29 5.07
N LEU A 248 3.92 26.24 5.33
CA LEU A 248 2.68 26.35 6.10
C LEU A 248 2.93 26.93 7.50
N LEU A 249 3.94 26.43 8.22
CA LEU A 249 4.30 26.98 9.53
C LEU A 249 4.74 28.45 9.45
N ALA A 250 5.47 28.84 8.40
CA ALA A 250 5.83 30.24 8.17
C ALA A 250 4.61 31.13 7.93
N LEU A 251 3.67 30.71 7.09
CA LEU A 251 2.42 31.45 6.82
C LEU A 251 1.57 31.62 8.09
N LEU A 252 1.48 30.59 8.93
CA LEU A 252 0.78 30.65 10.22
C LEU A 252 1.41 31.67 11.16
N LEU A 253 2.75 31.72 11.25
CA LEU A 253 3.46 32.71 12.06
C LEU A 253 3.25 34.14 11.54
N LEU A 254 3.22 34.32 10.21
CA LEU A 254 2.91 35.59 9.56
C LEU A 254 1.43 35.99 9.70
N LYS A 255 0.57 35.08 10.18
CA LYS A 255 -0.89 35.24 10.27
C LYS A 255 -1.55 35.51 8.92
N ASP A 256 -0.95 34.99 7.83
CA ASP A 256 -1.53 35.03 6.49
C ASP A 256 -2.52 33.88 6.31
N PHE A 257 -3.66 33.98 7.00
CA PHE A 257 -4.69 32.94 7.00
C PHE A 257 -5.42 32.82 5.65
N ASP A 258 -5.29 33.79 4.75
CA ASP A 258 -5.91 33.73 3.42
C ASP A 258 -5.14 32.80 2.47
N SER A 259 -3.80 32.75 2.60
CA SER A 259 -2.92 31.90 1.78
C SER A 259 -2.82 30.45 2.29
N VAL A 260 -3.22 30.19 3.53
CA VAL A 260 -3.07 28.89 4.21
C VAL A 260 -4.01 27.77 3.68
N PRO A 261 -5.30 28.00 3.39
CA PRO A 261 -6.24 26.92 3.04
C PRO A 261 -5.86 26.09 1.80
N PRO A 262 -5.32 26.68 0.70
CA PRO A 262 -4.81 25.91 -0.43
C PRO A 262 -3.65 24.98 -0.04
N VAL A 263 -2.74 25.45 0.82
CA VAL A 263 -1.56 24.71 1.27
C VAL A 263 -1.96 23.51 2.13
N VAL A 264 -2.85 23.73 3.09
CA VAL A 264 -3.39 22.67 3.94
C VAL A 264 -4.15 21.62 3.13
N ARG A 265 -4.92 22.06 2.11
CA ARG A 265 -5.63 21.13 1.21
C ARG A 265 -4.64 20.25 0.46
N TRP A 266 -3.61 20.85 -0.14
CA TRP A 266 -2.60 20.11 -0.88
C TRP A 266 -1.88 19.10 0.03
N LEU A 267 -1.45 19.49 1.23
CA LEU A 267 -0.81 18.59 2.20
C LEU A 267 -1.71 17.41 2.57
N ASN A 268 -3.01 17.65 2.76
CA ASN A 268 -3.99 16.60 3.04
C ASN A 268 -4.22 15.65 1.85
N GLU A 269 -4.05 16.11 0.63
CA GLU A 269 -4.13 15.29 -0.58
C GLU A 269 -2.87 14.45 -0.82
N GLN A 270 -1.73 14.83 -0.22
CA GLN A 270 -0.46 14.08 -0.34
C GLN A 270 -0.34 12.84 0.56
N ARG A 271 -1.38 12.50 1.32
CA ARG A 271 -1.37 11.36 2.24
C ARG A 271 -1.13 10.04 1.49
N TYR A 272 -0.26 9.19 2.04
CA TYR A 272 -0.04 7.83 1.54
C TYR A 272 -0.76 6.78 2.38
N TYR A 273 -0.99 5.58 1.81
CA TYR A 273 -1.66 4.46 2.46
C TYR A 273 -1.02 4.16 3.83
N GLY A 274 -1.83 4.25 4.90
CA GLY A 274 -1.40 4.02 6.27
C GLY A 274 -1.45 5.27 7.14
N GLY A 275 -1.40 6.50 6.61
CA GLY A 275 -1.46 7.74 7.42
C GLY A 275 -0.10 8.38 7.74
N GLY A 276 1.00 7.87 7.16
CA GLY A 276 2.31 8.52 7.15
C GLY A 276 2.60 9.26 5.84
N TYR A 277 3.65 10.08 5.82
CA TYR A 277 4.07 10.90 4.66
C TYR A 277 5.39 10.44 4.03
N GLY A 278 5.76 9.17 4.22
CA GLY A 278 6.91 8.55 3.57
C GLY A 278 8.29 8.87 4.15
N SER A 279 8.53 9.92 4.95
CA SER A 279 9.81 10.05 5.69
C SER A 279 9.60 10.47 7.13
N THR A 280 10.60 10.24 8.00
CA THR A 280 10.56 10.73 9.40
C THR A 280 10.39 12.24 9.44
N GLN A 281 11.13 13.00 8.62
CA GLN A 281 11.01 14.47 8.56
C GLN A 281 9.67 14.91 7.95
N ALA A 282 9.28 14.36 6.79
CA ALA A 282 8.03 14.75 6.15
C ALA A 282 6.84 14.46 7.07
N THR A 283 6.82 13.28 7.71
CA THR A 283 5.77 12.92 8.65
C THR A 283 5.75 13.87 9.85
N PHE A 284 6.91 14.10 10.49
CA PHE A 284 7.00 15.01 11.62
C PHE A 284 6.55 16.44 11.26
N MET A 285 7.04 16.97 10.14
CA MET A 285 6.77 18.35 9.73
C MET A 285 5.32 18.56 9.32
N VAL A 286 4.71 17.62 8.58
CA VAL A 286 3.31 17.75 8.18
C VAL A 286 2.41 17.72 9.41
N PHE A 287 2.61 16.77 10.33
CA PHE A 287 1.80 16.69 11.54
C PHE A 287 1.99 17.91 12.44
N GLN A 288 3.22 18.43 12.56
CA GLN A 288 3.48 19.67 13.28
C GLN A 288 2.72 20.83 12.66
N ALA A 289 2.80 21.00 11.34
CA ALA A 289 2.15 22.09 10.62
C ALA A 289 0.62 22.02 10.68
N LEU A 290 0.05 20.82 10.54
CA LEU A 290 -1.40 20.61 10.62
C LEU A 290 -1.94 20.76 12.06
N ALA A 291 -1.18 20.33 13.08
CA ALA A 291 -1.53 20.58 14.48
C ALA A 291 -1.55 22.09 14.77
N GLN A 292 -0.53 22.81 14.29
CA GLN A 292 -0.44 24.26 14.47
C GLN A 292 -1.58 24.99 13.73
N TYR A 293 -1.90 24.56 12.51
CA TYR A 293 -3.06 25.08 11.77
C TYR A 293 -4.36 24.93 12.54
N GLN A 294 -4.61 23.76 13.13
CA GLN A 294 -5.81 23.51 13.94
C GLN A 294 -5.87 24.38 15.21
N ARG A 295 -4.71 24.70 15.78
CA ARG A 295 -4.61 25.54 16.98
C ARG A 295 -4.82 27.03 16.68
N ASP A 296 -4.25 27.52 15.58
CA ASP A 296 -4.11 28.96 15.34
C ASP A 296 -5.22 29.55 14.45
N VAL A 297 -5.90 28.74 13.64
CA VAL A 297 -6.90 29.23 12.67
C VAL A 297 -8.32 29.21 13.27
N PRO A 298 -8.94 30.39 13.55
CA PRO A 298 -10.14 30.50 14.39
C PRO A 298 -11.50 30.14 13.74
N ASP A 299 -11.55 29.61 12.51
CA ASP A 299 -12.79 29.47 11.71
C ASP A 299 -13.70 28.31 12.15
N HIS A 300 -13.99 28.24 13.45
CA HIS A 300 -14.69 27.13 14.09
C HIS A 300 -16.19 27.39 14.33
N GLU A 301 -16.70 28.62 14.24
CA GLU A 301 -18.12 28.89 14.56
C GLU A 301 -19.08 28.95 13.35
N ASP A 302 -18.57 29.07 12.12
CA ASP A 302 -19.38 29.38 10.93
C ASP A 302 -19.66 28.17 10.00
N LEU A 303 -19.23 26.95 10.38
CA LEU A 303 -19.45 25.74 9.57
C LEU A 303 -20.93 25.32 9.56
N ASN A 304 -21.55 25.47 8.39
CA ASN A 304 -22.88 24.97 8.08
C ASN A 304 -22.96 24.60 6.59
N LEU A 305 -22.60 23.35 6.27
CA LEU A 305 -22.65 22.79 4.93
C LEU A 305 -23.77 21.75 4.79
N ASP A 306 -24.60 21.90 3.77
CA ASP A 306 -25.53 20.89 3.28
C ASP A 306 -24.98 20.27 2.00
N VAL A 307 -24.64 18.98 2.06
CA VAL A 307 -24.06 18.21 0.96
C VAL A 307 -25.07 17.19 0.47
N SER A 308 -25.36 17.18 -0.83
CA SER A 308 -26.29 16.26 -1.48
C SER A 308 -25.58 15.45 -2.56
N ILE A 309 -25.67 14.12 -2.48
CA ILE A 309 -25.05 13.17 -3.40
C ILE A 309 -26.17 12.47 -4.18
N ASN A 310 -26.12 12.56 -5.50
CA ASN A 310 -27.12 11.99 -6.38
C ASN A 310 -26.48 10.93 -7.28
N LEU A 311 -26.79 9.66 -6.97
CA LEU A 311 -26.32 8.47 -7.70
C LEU A 311 -27.41 7.97 -8.65
N PRO A 312 -27.10 7.68 -9.93
CA PRO A 312 -28.07 7.13 -10.90
C PRO A 312 -28.72 5.81 -10.45
N SER A 313 -27.98 4.95 -9.74
CA SER A 313 -28.49 3.68 -9.20
C SER A 313 -29.52 3.85 -8.06
N ARG A 314 -29.62 5.04 -7.46
CA ARG A 314 -30.53 5.31 -6.33
C ARG A 314 -31.70 6.19 -6.77
N SER A 315 -32.89 5.91 -6.24
CA SER A 315 -34.10 6.68 -6.54
C SER A 315 -34.14 8.08 -5.94
N SER A 316 -33.32 8.36 -4.93
CA SER A 316 -33.29 9.64 -4.20
C SER A 316 -31.88 10.06 -3.85
N ALA A 317 -31.61 11.35 -3.91
CA ALA A 317 -30.35 11.93 -3.48
C ALA A 317 -30.16 11.76 -1.96
N VAL A 318 -28.93 11.45 -1.55
CA VAL A 318 -28.53 11.36 -0.15
C VAL A 318 -28.06 12.72 0.31
N THR A 319 -28.61 13.23 1.41
CA THR A 319 -28.25 14.54 1.96
C THR A 319 -27.62 14.43 3.33
N HIS A 320 -26.45 15.03 3.50
CA HIS A 320 -25.72 15.15 4.76
C HIS A 320 -25.60 16.61 5.15
N ARG A 321 -25.86 16.91 6.42
CA ARG A 321 -25.61 18.22 7.01
C ARG A 321 -24.38 18.15 7.91
N ILE A 322 -23.45 19.05 7.68
CA ILE A 322 -22.17 19.16 8.37
C ILE A 322 -22.16 20.51 9.08
N LEU A 323 -22.29 20.43 10.40
CA LEU A 323 -22.15 21.53 11.35
C LEU A 323 -20.86 21.36 12.13
N TRP A 324 -20.33 22.43 12.72
CA TRP A 324 -19.17 22.39 13.61
C TRP A 324 -19.22 21.28 14.67
N GLU A 325 -20.34 21.11 15.35
CA GLU A 325 -20.53 20.07 16.37
C GLU A 325 -20.38 18.63 15.82
N SER A 326 -20.55 18.47 14.51
CA SER A 326 -20.53 17.18 13.80
C SER A 326 -19.41 17.08 12.75
N ALA A 327 -18.52 18.07 12.75
CA ALA A 327 -17.32 18.24 11.93
C ALA A 327 -16.44 17.00 11.89
N SER A 328 -16.16 16.48 13.09
CA SER A 328 -15.26 15.35 13.33
C SER A 328 -15.87 14.00 12.93
N LEU A 329 -17.15 13.95 12.56
CA LEU A 329 -17.82 12.72 12.16
C LEU A 329 -17.70 12.54 10.65
N LEU A 330 -16.90 11.57 10.21
CA LEU A 330 -16.81 11.20 8.80
C LEU A 330 -18.17 10.72 8.28
N ARG A 331 -18.61 11.26 7.14
CA ARG A 331 -19.79 10.78 6.41
C ARG A 331 -19.34 9.93 5.24
N SER A 332 -19.82 8.70 5.14
CA SER A 332 -19.46 7.76 4.07
C SER A 332 -20.70 7.15 3.44
N GLU A 333 -20.74 7.10 2.12
CA GLU A 333 -21.75 6.39 1.33
C GLU A 333 -21.05 5.32 0.47
N THR A 334 -21.71 4.18 0.27
CA THR A 334 -21.18 3.08 -0.55
C THR A 334 -22.15 2.72 -1.67
N THR A 335 -21.61 2.34 -2.82
CA THR A 335 -22.35 1.79 -3.95
C THR A 335 -21.58 0.60 -4.53
N THR A 336 -22.30 -0.37 -5.09
CA THR A 336 -21.70 -1.53 -5.77
C THR A 336 -21.43 -1.23 -7.24
N GLU A 337 -22.11 -0.24 -7.82
CA GLU A 337 -21.98 0.16 -9.21
C GLU A 337 -20.86 1.19 -9.37
N ASN A 338 -19.99 1.00 -10.37
CA ASN A 338 -18.97 1.99 -10.73
C ASN A 338 -19.55 2.97 -11.77
N GLU A 339 -20.32 3.93 -11.28
CA GLU A 339 -21.07 4.90 -12.08
C GLU A 339 -20.69 6.35 -11.74
N ASP A 340 -20.87 7.25 -12.71
CA ASP A 340 -20.72 8.68 -12.49
C ASP A 340 -21.87 9.20 -11.62
N PHE A 341 -21.56 10.09 -10.69
CA PHE A 341 -22.55 10.70 -9.80
C PHE A 341 -22.35 12.22 -9.71
N THR A 342 -23.36 12.92 -9.19
CA THR A 342 -23.31 14.37 -8.99
C THR A 342 -23.36 14.72 -7.51
N LEU A 343 -22.56 15.70 -7.10
CA LEU A 343 -22.55 16.22 -5.73
C LEU A 343 -22.86 17.71 -5.74
N THR A 344 -23.78 18.13 -4.87
CA THR A 344 -24.14 19.54 -4.65
C THR A 344 -23.86 19.91 -3.21
N ALA A 345 -23.02 20.91 -2.97
CA ALA A 345 -22.77 21.46 -1.63
C ALA A 345 -23.31 22.89 -1.54
N LYS A 346 -23.99 23.22 -0.43
CA LYS A 346 -24.56 24.55 -0.16
C LYS A 346 -24.25 24.97 1.27
N GLY A 347 -24.10 26.27 1.51
CA GLY A 347 -23.88 26.83 2.84
C GLY A 347 -22.47 27.39 3.05
N LYS A 348 -22.11 27.64 4.31
CA LYS A 348 -20.82 28.20 4.70
C LYS A 348 -19.89 27.10 5.21
N GLY A 349 -18.66 27.11 4.73
CA GLY A 349 -17.65 26.10 5.02
C GLY A 349 -17.02 25.53 3.75
N GLN A 350 -15.99 24.71 3.90
CA GLN A 350 -15.26 24.04 2.82
C GLN A 350 -14.94 22.58 3.18
N GLY A 351 -15.67 21.58 2.70
CA GLY A 351 -15.35 20.17 2.95
C GLY A 351 -14.28 19.59 2.01
N THR A 352 -13.92 18.33 2.24
CA THR A 352 -13.17 17.49 1.27
C THR A 352 -14.01 16.27 0.93
N LEU A 353 -14.11 15.94 -0.36
CA LEU A 353 -14.74 14.71 -0.84
C LEU A 353 -13.65 13.76 -1.32
N SER A 354 -13.68 12.51 -0.87
CA SER A 354 -12.83 11.44 -1.42
C SER A 354 -13.73 10.35 -1.99
N VAL A 355 -13.45 9.97 -3.25
CA VAL A 355 -14.13 8.89 -3.95
C VAL A 355 -13.12 7.78 -4.15
N VAL A 356 -13.38 6.63 -3.52
CA VAL A 356 -12.49 5.46 -3.58
C VAL A 356 -13.25 4.29 -4.14
N THR A 357 -12.90 3.86 -5.36
CA THR A 357 -13.43 2.64 -5.96
C THR A 357 -12.56 1.46 -5.55
N MET A 358 -13.13 0.55 -4.76
CA MET A 358 -12.50 -0.74 -4.48
C MET A 358 -12.94 -1.75 -5.53
N TYR A 359 -11.99 -2.29 -6.28
CA TYR A 359 -12.25 -3.31 -7.30
C TYR A 359 -11.16 -4.37 -7.29
N GLN A 360 -11.47 -5.55 -7.82
CA GLN A 360 -10.47 -6.58 -8.04
C GLN A 360 -9.73 -6.27 -9.35
N ALA A 361 -8.58 -5.61 -9.23
CA ALA A 361 -7.73 -5.31 -10.37
C ALA A 361 -7.00 -6.58 -10.85
N LYS A 362 -6.83 -6.72 -12.17
CA LYS A 362 -5.90 -7.71 -12.73
C LYS A 362 -4.46 -7.29 -12.38
N SER A 363 -3.66 -8.21 -11.85
CA SER A 363 -2.20 -8.00 -11.75
C SER A 363 -1.64 -7.81 -13.16
N LYS A 364 -1.01 -6.67 -13.44
CA LYS A 364 -0.28 -6.41 -14.68
C LYS A 364 0.95 -7.32 -14.74
N GLY A 365 0.78 -8.58 -15.19
CA GLY A 365 1.89 -9.53 -15.38
C GLY A 365 2.74 -9.75 -14.13
N LYS A 366 4.04 -10.06 -14.32
CA LYS A 366 5.05 -10.01 -13.25
C LYS A 366 4.99 -8.62 -12.65
N ALA A 367 4.60 -8.52 -11.38
CA ALA A 367 4.60 -7.25 -10.65
C ALA A 367 5.92 -6.52 -10.91
N SER A 368 5.86 -5.22 -11.24
CA SER A 368 7.05 -4.41 -11.49
C SER A 368 7.86 -4.32 -10.20
N CYS A 369 8.81 -5.22 -10.05
CA CYS A 369 9.76 -5.19 -8.95
C CYS A 369 10.76 -4.08 -9.24
N ASN A 370 10.50 -2.92 -8.64
CA ASN A 370 11.34 -1.75 -8.78
C ASN A 370 12.23 -1.68 -7.53
N LYS A 371 13.55 -1.62 -7.73
CA LYS A 371 14.57 -1.50 -6.68
C LYS A 371 14.68 -2.66 -5.67
N PHE A 372 13.82 -3.67 -5.74
CA PHE A 372 13.94 -4.90 -4.93
C PHE A 372 13.93 -6.15 -5.80
N SER A 373 14.77 -7.12 -5.44
CA SER A 373 14.69 -8.50 -5.90
C SER A 373 14.05 -9.34 -4.80
N LEU A 374 12.92 -9.99 -5.09
CA LEU A 374 12.19 -10.83 -4.13
C LEU A 374 12.04 -12.25 -4.68
N LYS A 375 12.40 -13.24 -3.88
CA LYS A 375 12.18 -14.67 -4.13
C LYS A 375 11.38 -15.27 -2.98
N VAL A 376 10.32 -15.99 -3.32
CA VAL A 376 9.44 -16.63 -2.33
C VAL A 376 9.29 -18.08 -2.70
N ASN A 377 9.67 -18.98 -1.81
CA ASN A 377 9.59 -20.41 -2.01
C ASN A 377 8.80 -21.06 -0.88
N LEU A 378 8.00 -22.08 -1.25
CA LEU A 378 7.26 -22.88 -0.31
C LEU A 378 7.74 -24.33 -0.38
N ARG A 379 8.19 -24.90 0.73
CA ARG A 379 8.61 -26.30 0.79
C ARG A 379 7.90 -27.06 1.90
N PRO A 380 7.57 -28.36 1.72
CA PRO A 380 7.02 -29.17 2.78
C PRO A 380 7.95 -29.22 4.00
N ALA A 381 7.39 -29.25 5.21
CA ALA A 381 8.15 -29.44 6.44
C ALA A 381 8.04 -30.91 6.89
N PRO A 382 8.97 -31.81 6.49
CA PRO A 382 8.97 -33.19 6.96
C PRO A 382 9.32 -33.25 8.45
N GLU A 383 8.61 -34.09 9.21
CA GLU A 383 8.96 -34.49 10.58
C GLU A 383 9.03 -33.38 11.66
N VAL A 384 8.10 -32.42 11.63
CA VAL A 384 7.99 -31.41 12.70
C VAL A 384 6.84 -31.73 13.65
N LYS A 385 6.99 -31.43 14.96
CA LYS A 385 5.87 -31.40 15.92
C LYS A 385 4.81 -30.42 15.40
N LYS A 386 3.75 -30.95 14.81
CA LYS A 386 2.60 -30.17 14.38
C LYS A 386 1.77 -29.77 15.61
N PRO A 387 1.18 -28.57 15.64
CA PRO A 387 0.05 -28.29 16.52
C PRO A 387 -1.03 -29.36 16.33
N GLN A 388 -1.71 -29.78 17.41
CA GLN A 388 -2.69 -30.90 17.35
C GLN A 388 -3.82 -30.67 16.34
N GLU A 389 -4.13 -29.42 16.01
CA GLU A 389 -5.19 -29.02 15.07
C GLU A 389 -4.69 -28.81 13.63
N ALA A 390 -3.38 -28.87 13.37
CA ALA A 390 -2.81 -28.60 12.07
C ALA A 390 -2.68 -29.88 11.22
N THR A 391 -3.28 -29.86 10.03
CA THR A 391 -3.27 -30.97 9.07
C THR A 391 -1.93 -31.09 8.33
N ARG A 392 -1.40 -29.96 7.84
CA ARG A 392 -0.16 -29.85 7.07
C ARG A 392 0.72 -28.73 7.62
N SER A 393 2.03 -28.84 7.40
CA SER A 393 2.99 -27.78 7.74
C SER A 393 4.02 -27.64 6.64
N MET A 394 4.41 -26.40 6.37
CA MET A 394 5.31 -26.00 5.29
C MET A 394 6.29 -24.95 5.83
N TYR A 395 7.47 -24.88 5.24
CA TYR A 395 8.37 -23.74 5.39
C TYR A 395 8.07 -22.73 4.28
N LEU A 396 7.92 -21.47 4.68
CA LEU A 396 7.89 -20.33 3.78
C LEU A 396 9.25 -19.65 3.86
N ASP A 397 10.02 -19.76 2.78
CA ASP A 397 11.34 -19.14 2.65
C ASP A 397 11.20 -17.87 1.79
N ILE A 398 11.60 -16.73 2.34
CA ILE A 398 11.52 -15.41 1.69
C ILE A 398 12.94 -14.84 1.64
N CYS A 399 13.45 -14.57 0.43
CA CYS A 399 14.74 -13.93 0.23
C CYS A 399 14.56 -12.63 -0.53
N THR A 400 15.17 -11.55 -0.03
CA THR A 400 15.09 -10.22 -0.64
C THR A 400 16.47 -9.59 -0.73
N ARG A 401 16.68 -8.78 -1.77
CA ARG A 401 17.89 -7.96 -1.94
C ARG A 401 17.52 -6.62 -2.54
N TYR A 402 18.15 -5.56 -2.06
CA TYR A 402 17.97 -4.23 -2.62
C TYR A 402 18.81 -4.05 -3.90
N LEU A 403 18.28 -3.33 -4.87
CA LEU A 403 18.89 -3.11 -6.19
C LEU A 403 19.35 -1.64 -6.37
N GLY A 404 19.44 -0.88 -5.29
CA GLY A 404 20.07 0.44 -5.28
C GLY A 404 21.58 0.38 -5.03
N ASP A 405 22.19 1.55 -4.92
CA ASP A 405 23.65 1.71 -4.79
C ASP A 405 24.17 1.62 -3.34
N HIS A 406 23.26 1.48 -2.38
CA HIS A 406 23.52 1.36 -0.94
C HIS A 406 22.48 0.42 -0.33
N ASP A 407 22.74 -0.11 0.87
CA ASP A 407 21.72 -0.91 1.59
C ASP A 407 20.42 -0.12 1.76
N ALA A 408 19.29 -0.81 1.58
CA ALA A 408 18.00 -0.23 1.93
C ALA A 408 17.89 -0.15 3.44
N THR A 409 17.35 0.95 3.92
CA THR A 409 17.00 1.16 5.33
C THR A 409 15.77 0.34 5.72
N MET A 410 15.14 0.69 6.84
CA MET A 410 13.96 0.03 7.36
C MET A 410 12.96 -0.29 6.26
N SER A 411 12.65 -1.57 6.14
CA SER A 411 11.83 -2.13 5.07
C SER A 411 10.78 -3.05 5.68
N ILE A 412 9.63 -3.14 5.02
CA ILE A 412 8.52 -3.97 5.50
C ILE A 412 8.30 -5.13 4.55
N LEU A 413 8.12 -6.32 5.12
CA LEU A 413 7.56 -7.48 4.48
C LEU A 413 6.09 -7.63 4.91
N ASP A 414 5.18 -7.36 3.98
CA ASP A 414 3.74 -7.57 4.12
C ASP A 414 3.38 -8.92 3.49
N ILE A 415 3.03 -9.88 4.36
CA ILE A 415 2.84 -11.28 3.99
C ILE A 415 1.39 -11.67 4.22
N SER A 416 0.63 -11.82 3.14
CA SER A 416 -0.71 -12.38 3.17
C SER A 416 -0.67 -13.91 3.14
N MET A 417 -1.28 -14.53 4.15
CA MET A 417 -1.35 -15.99 4.25
C MET A 417 -2.30 -16.58 3.21
N MET A 418 -1.99 -17.81 2.79
CA MET A 418 -2.92 -18.66 2.03
C MET A 418 -4.16 -18.97 2.86
N THR A 419 -5.30 -19.19 2.20
CA THR A 419 -6.55 -19.52 2.89
C THR A 419 -6.40 -20.78 3.76
N GLY A 420 -6.74 -20.68 5.04
CA GLY A 420 -6.64 -21.78 5.99
C GLY A 420 -5.25 -22.01 6.60
N PHE A 421 -4.27 -21.16 6.28
CA PHE A 421 -2.93 -21.19 6.87
C PHE A 421 -2.73 -20.09 7.92
N ALA A 422 -1.90 -20.38 8.92
CA ALA A 422 -1.38 -19.38 9.85
C ALA A 422 0.11 -19.64 10.16
N PRO A 423 0.89 -18.58 10.42
CA PRO A 423 2.32 -18.71 10.70
C PRO A 423 2.60 -19.26 12.11
N ASP A 424 3.72 -19.95 12.26
CA ASP A 424 4.21 -20.43 13.55
C ASP A 424 4.77 -19.24 14.38
N THR A 425 4.05 -18.89 15.44
CA THR A 425 4.44 -17.78 16.32
C THR A 425 5.72 -18.03 17.11
N ALA A 426 6.14 -19.28 17.32
CA ALA A 426 7.38 -19.59 18.03
C ALA A 426 8.60 -19.36 17.13
N ASP A 427 8.50 -19.65 15.83
CA ASP A 427 9.55 -19.31 14.86
C ASP A 427 9.70 -17.80 14.73
N LEU A 428 8.59 -17.06 14.60
CA LEU A 428 8.61 -15.60 14.51
C LEU A 428 9.22 -14.95 15.77
N LYS A 429 8.88 -15.46 16.96
CA LYS A 429 9.51 -15.00 18.21
C LYS A 429 11.00 -15.24 18.23
N LYS A 430 11.48 -16.40 17.75
CA LYS A 430 12.92 -16.70 17.66
C LYS A 430 13.62 -15.77 16.68
N LEU A 431 13.02 -15.46 15.55
CA LEU A 431 13.56 -14.50 14.58
C LEU A 431 13.65 -13.09 15.19
N ALA A 432 12.69 -12.71 16.04
CA ALA A 432 12.65 -11.40 16.70
C ALA A 432 13.52 -11.28 17.97
N SER A 433 13.81 -12.40 18.65
CA SER A 433 14.50 -12.39 19.95
C SER A 433 15.85 -13.11 19.96
N GLY A 434 16.36 -13.53 18.80
CA GLY A 434 17.67 -14.18 18.66
C GLY A 434 18.82 -13.21 18.91
N THR A 435 20.03 -13.74 19.18
CA THR A 435 21.27 -12.92 19.31
C THR A 435 21.69 -12.27 18.00
N ASP A 436 21.33 -12.90 16.87
CA ASP A 436 21.42 -12.35 15.52
C ASP A 436 20.00 -11.97 15.09
N THR A 437 19.48 -10.83 15.57
CA THR A 437 18.12 -10.37 15.25
C THR A 437 17.96 -10.16 13.74
N TYR A 438 17.18 -11.03 13.09
CA TYR A 438 16.85 -10.93 11.65
C TYR A 438 15.59 -10.11 11.39
N ILE A 439 14.72 -9.95 12.38
CA ILE A 439 13.50 -9.14 12.29
C ILE A 439 13.38 -8.24 13.52
N SER A 440 12.99 -6.99 13.33
CA SER A 440 12.88 -6.01 14.41
C SER A 440 11.57 -6.19 15.17
N LYS A 441 10.48 -6.46 14.45
CA LYS A 441 9.13 -6.66 14.99
C LYS A 441 8.31 -7.50 14.00
N PHE A 442 7.29 -8.18 14.51
CA PHE A 442 6.22 -8.72 13.66
C PHE A 442 4.84 -8.42 14.26
N GLU A 443 3.85 -8.27 13.40
CA GLU A 443 2.45 -8.03 13.76
C GLU A 443 1.56 -9.00 13.00
N LEU A 444 0.58 -9.58 13.69
CA LEU A 444 -0.46 -10.42 13.08
C LEU A 444 -1.74 -9.60 13.05
N GLU A 445 -2.12 -9.15 11.85
CA GLU A 445 -3.40 -8.49 11.66
C GLU A 445 -4.51 -9.52 11.49
N ASN A 446 -5.19 -9.84 12.59
CA ASN A 446 -6.49 -10.50 12.57
C ASN A 446 -7.58 -9.43 12.38
N LYS A 447 -7.62 -8.75 11.23
CA LYS A 447 -8.68 -7.78 10.96
C LYS A 447 -9.98 -8.55 10.65
N PRO A 448 -11.11 -8.26 11.32
CA PRO A 448 -12.41 -8.81 10.92
C PRO A 448 -12.83 -8.37 9.50
N SER A 449 -12.14 -7.38 8.92
CA SER A 449 -12.37 -6.82 7.58
C SER A 449 -11.38 -7.31 6.51
N SER A 450 -10.27 -7.99 6.87
CA SER A 450 -9.39 -8.61 5.87
C SER A 450 -9.77 -10.08 5.70
N ASN A 451 -10.18 -10.46 4.50
CA ASN A 451 -10.52 -11.86 4.17
C ASN A 451 -9.31 -12.82 4.24
N LYS A 452 -8.11 -12.34 4.62
CA LYS A 452 -6.86 -13.09 4.76
C LYS A 452 -6.14 -12.71 6.05
N ASN A 453 -5.55 -13.71 6.72
CA ASN A 453 -4.60 -13.50 7.81
C ASN A 453 -3.35 -12.83 7.24
N THR A 454 -2.98 -11.66 7.76
CA THR A 454 -1.81 -10.91 7.27
C THR A 454 -0.76 -10.82 8.35
N LEU A 455 0.49 -11.11 7.98
CA LEU A 455 1.66 -11.03 8.83
C LEU A 455 2.54 -9.90 8.30
N ILE A 456 2.80 -8.90 9.14
CA ILE A 456 3.70 -7.79 8.83
C ILE A 456 5.00 -8.04 9.59
N ILE A 457 6.13 -8.01 8.88
CA ILE A 457 7.47 -8.12 9.46
C ILE A 457 8.25 -6.84 9.13
N TYR A 458 8.90 -6.29 10.15
CA TYR A 458 9.74 -5.10 10.05
C TYR A 458 11.20 -5.56 10.03
N LEU A 459 11.96 -5.09 9.03
CA LEU A 459 13.39 -5.29 8.87
C LEU A 459 14.10 -3.95 9.07
N ASP A 460 15.22 -3.94 9.79
CA ASP A 460 15.99 -2.71 10.05
C ASP A 460 16.71 -2.19 8.80
N ASP A 461 17.20 -3.10 7.97
CA ASP A 461 17.79 -2.86 6.66
C ASP A 461 17.60 -4.07 5.73
N ILE A 462 17.88 -3.87 4.44
CA ILE A 462 18.02 -4.94 3.44
C ILE A 462 19.29 -4.67 2.65
N SER A 463 20.20 -5.65 2.60
CA SER A 463 21.46 -5.54 1.90
C SER A 463 21.26 -5.31 0.39
N HIS A 464 22.11 -4.47 -0.20
CA HIS A 464 22.20 -4.32 -1.66
C HIS A 464 23.15 -5.35 -2.30
N ASP A 465 24.10 -5.86 -1.52
CA ASP A 465 25.15 -6.79 -1.95
C ASP A 465 24.72 -8.27 -1.85
N GLN A 466 24.08 -8.66 -0.75
CA GLN A 466 23.71 -10.06 -0.46
C GLN A 466 22.18 -10.25 -0.37
N GLU A 467 21.71 -11.48 -0.57
CA GLU A 467 20.29 -11.80 -0.36
C GLU A 467 20.03 -12.08 1.13
N ASP A 468 19.15 -11.28 1.73
CA ASP A 468 18.67 -11.47 3.08
C ASP A 468 17.48 -12.43 3.08
N CYS A 469 17.62 -13.56 3.77
CA CYS A 469 16.64 -14.63 3.76
C CYS A 469 16.05 -14.89 5.15
N ILE A 470 14.73 -14.97 5.22
CA ILE A 470 13.99 -15.41 6.41
C ILE A 470 13.18 -16.67 6.09
N SER A 471 13.10 -17.59 7.04
CA SER A 471 12.34 -18.83 6.91
C SER A 471 11.58 -19.12 8.19
N PHE A 472 10.28 -19.37 8.08
CA PHE A 472 9.43 -19.78 9.20
C PHE A 472 8.36 -20.77 8.75
N LYS A 473 7.81 -21.52 9.71
CA LYS A 473 6.75 -22.49 9.41
C LYS A 473 5.39 -21.81 9.25
N VAL A 474 4.58 -22.36 8.35
CA VAL A 474 3.16 -22.07 8.19
C VAL A 474 2.36 -23.37 8.32
N HIS A 475 1.27 -23.31 9.09
CA HIS A 475 0.45 -24.47 9.43
C HIS A 475 -0.94 -24.35 8.79
N GLN A 476 -1.42 -25.45 8.21
CA GLN A 476 -2.76 -25.54 7.64
C GLN A 476 -3.74 -26.07 8.69
N PHE A 477 -4.70 -25.23 9.10
CA PHE A 477 -5.77 -25.60 10.04
C PHE A 477 -7.04 -26.02 9.31
N PHE A 478 -7.32 -25.43 8.14
CA PHE A 478 -8.52 -25.72 7.36
C PHE A 478 -8.15 -26.32 5.99
N LYS A 479 -8.77 -27.46 5.67
CA LYS A 479 -8.66 -28.07 4.34
C LYS A 479 -9.68 -27.41 3.42
N VAL A 480 -9.19 -26.60 2.48
CA VAL A 480 -9.99 -25.87 1.50
C VAL A 480 -9.65 -26.42 0.11
N GLY A 481 -10.66 -26.57 -0.77
CA GLY A 481 -10.46 -27.16 -2.10
C GLY A 481 -9.66 -26.25 -3.05
N LEU A 482 -10.07 -24.98 -3.20
CA LEU A 482 -9.37 -23.96 -3.99
C LEU A 482 -8.66 -23.00 -3.04
N ILE A 483 -7.44 -23.34 -2.65
CA ILE A 483 -6.61 -22.50 -1.77
C ILE A 483 -6.25 -21.22 -2.54
N GLN A 484 -6.60 -20.05 -2.00
CA GLN A 484 -6.11 -18.81 -2.60
C GLN A 484 -4.61 -18.66 -2.34
N PRO A 485 -3.84 -18.19 -3.33
CA PRO A 485 -2.43 -17.96 -3.14
C PRO A 485 -2.17 -16.88 -2.08
N GLY A 486 -1.05 -17.06 -1.39
CA GLY A 486 -0.47 -16.03 -0.55
C GLY A 486 0.33 -15.05 -1.39
N ALA A 487 0.64 -13.91 -0.82
CA ALA A 487 1.48 -12.90 -1.44
C ALA A 487 2.45 -12.33 -0.42
N VAL A 488 3.69 -12.13 -0.84
CA VAL A 488 4.71 -11.39 -0.11
C VAL A 488 4.95 -10.09 -0.86
N LYS A 489 4.82 -8.97 -0.18
CA LYS A 489 5.18 -7.65 -0.69
C LYS A 489 6.32 -7.10 0.16
N VAL A 490 7.42 -6.75 -0.49
CA VAL A 490 8.52 -5.99 0.14
C VAL A 490 8.44 -4.54 -0.32
N TYR A 491 8.68 -3.61 0.60
CA TYR A 491 8.82 -2.20 0.28
C TYR A 491 9.70 -1.47 1.27
N SER A 492 10.40 -0.44 0.79
CA SER A 492 11.10 0.50 1.67
C SER A 492 10.08 1.26 2.49
N TYR A 493 10.28 1.35 3.81
CA TYR A 493 9.38 2.08 4.68
C TYR A 493 9.27 3.56 4.28
N TYR A 494 10.37 4.11 3.75
CA TYR A 494 10.46 5.51 3.41
C TYR A 494 10.19 5.85 1.94
N ASN A 495 10.15 4.84 1.07
CA ASN A 495 9.83 5.03 -0.34
C ASN A 495 9.01 3.86 -0.87
N LEU A 496 7.69 4.02 -0.84
CA LEU A 496 6.75 2.96 -1.21
C LEU A 496 6.68 2.71 -2.73
N ASP A 497 7.30 3.58 -3.54
CA ASP A 497 7.50 3.35 -4.98
C ASP A 497 8.57 2.27 -5.22
N GLU A 498 9.47 2.05 -4.24
CA GLU A 498 10.43 0.96 -4.21
C GLU A 498 9.77 -0.26 -3.58
N THR A 499 9.11 -1.06 -4.41
CA THR A 499 8.38 -2.24 -3.96
C THR A 499 8.49 -3.39 -4.96
N CYS A 500 8.32 -4.60 -4.44
CA CYS A 500 8.20 -5.81 -5.23
C CYS A 500 7.19 -6.75 -4.55
N THR A 501 6.33 -7.37 -5.36
CA THR A 501 5.32 -8.33 -4.89
C THR A 501 5.52 -9.66 -5.60
N GLN A 502 5.52 -10.74 -4.85
CA GLN A 502 5.56 -12.11 -5.36
C GLN A 502 4.44 -12.93 -4.73
N PHE A 503 3.81 -13.78 -5.54
CA PHE A 503 2.77 -14.71 -5.08
C PHE A 503 3.38 -16.08 -4.80
N TYR A 504 2.76 -16.85 -3.92
CA TYR A 504 3.20 -18.21 -3.62
C TYR A 504 2.01 -19.16 -3.45
N HIS A 505 2.16 -20.37 -3.97
CA HIS A 505 1.17 -21.44 -3.90
C HIS A 505 1.86 -22.82 -3.77
N PRO A 506 1.25 -23.83 -3.11
CA PRO A 506 1.89 -25.13 -2.91
C PRO A 506 2.17 -25.93 -4.18
N GLU A 507 1.36 -25.72 -5.22
CA GLU A 507 1.38 -26.51 -6.46
C GLU A 507 1.76 -25.68 -7.69
N LYS A 508 1.77 -24.35 -7.60
CA LYS A 508 2.01 -23.44 -8.73
C LYS A 508 3.25 -22.61 -8.45
N GLU A 509 4.25 -22.68 -9.32
CA GLU A 509 5.55 -22.02 -9.12
C GLU A 509 5.45 -20.49 -9.05
N ASP A 510 4.58 -19.87 -9.86
CA ASP A 510 4.37 -18.42 -9.87
C ASP A 510 3.32 -17.96 -8.84
N GLY A 511 2.67 -18.90 -8.15
CA GLY A 511 1.60 -18.64 -7.21
C GLY A 511 0.36 -18.00 -7.81
N LEU A 512 0.24 -17.88 -9.13
CA LEU A 512 -0.89 -17.20 -9.77
C LEU A 512 -2.04 -18.18 -10.01
N LEU A 513 -3.26 -17.64 -9.99
CA LEU A 513 -4.42 -18.41 -10.43
C LEU A 513 -4.31 -18.70 -11.94
N SER A 514 -4.69 -19.92 -12.33
CA SER A 514 -4.80 -20.32 -13.72
C SER A 514 -5.84 -19.44 -14.39
N LYS A 515 -5.42 -18.73 -15.43
CA LYS A 515 -6.22 -17.76 -16.15
C LYS A 515 -6.22 -18.10 -17.64
N LEU A 516 -7.33 -17.83 -18.28
CA LEU A 516 -7.46 -17.85 -19.72
C LEU A 516 -7.45 -16.40 -20.20
N CYS A 517 -6.41 -15.97 -20.89
CA CYS A 517 -6.26 -14.58 -21.35
C CYS A 517 -6.27 -14.51 -22.87
N HIS A 518 -7.11 -13.66 -23.45
CA HIS A 518 -7.05 -13.29 -24.86
C HIS A 518 -6.89 -11.77 -24.95
N ASN A 519 -5.77 -11.30 -25.51
CA ASN A 519 -5.35 -9.90 -25.44
C ASN A 519 -5.35 -9.39 -23.98
N GLU A 520 -6.04 -8.28 -23.69
CA GLU A 520 -6.12 -7.71 -22.32
C GLU A 520 -7.26 -8.31 -21.46
N ILE A 521 -8.10 -9.17 -22.04
CA ILE A 521 -9.26 -9.76 -21.36
C ILE A 521 -8.86 -11.13 -20.84
N CYS A 522 -8.97 -11.33 -19.53
CA CYS A 522 -8.66 -12.60 -18.86
C CYS A 522 -9.87 -13.07 -18.07
N ARG A 523 -10.14 -14.37 -18.13
CA ARG A 523 -11.13 -15.07 -17.31
C ARG A 523 -10.43 -16.07 -16.39
N CYS A 524 -10.99 -16.28 -15.20
CA CYS A 524 -10.49 -17.29 -14.26
C CYS A 524 -10.71 -18.69 -14.85
N ALA A 525 -9.69 -19.54 -14.80
CA ALA A 525 -9.69 -20.89 -15.31
C ALA A 525 -9.32 -21.90 -14.22
N GLU A 526 -9.69 -21.65 -12.96
CA GLU A 526 -9.50 -22.59 -11.84
C GLU A 526 -10.50 -23.74 -11.83
N GLU A 527 -11.59 -23.60 -12.56
CA GLU A 527 -12.68 -24.56 -12.58
C GLU A 527 -12.29 -25.89 -13.25
N ASN A 528 -13.17 -26.88 -13.14
CA ASN A 528 -13.02 -28.16 -13.82
C ASN A 528 -12.97 -27.96 -15.34
N CYS A 529 -12.29 -28.86 -16.04
CA CYS A 529 -12.00 -28.73 -17.46
C CYS A 529 -13.22 -28.89 -18.37
N PHE A 530 -14.11 -29.81 -18.02
CA PHE A 530 -15.37 -30.10 -18.71
C PHE A 530 -16.23 -30.99 -17.79
N MET A 531 -17.49 -31.21 -18.17
CA MET A 531 -18.37 -32.13 -17.45
C MET A 531 -17.87 -33.57 -17.56
N HIS A 532 -17.26 -34.09 -16.49
CA HIS A 532 -16.86 -35.48 -16.42
C HIS A 532 -18.07 -36.40 -16.30
N HIS A 533 -18.23 -37.30 -17.27
CA HIS A 533 -19.21 -38.36 -17.27
C HIS A 533 -18.50 -39.72 -17.32
N SER A 534 -19.00 -40.70 -16.57
CA SER A 534 -18.61 -42.10 -16.72
C SER A 534 -19.28 -42.64 -18.00
N GLU A 535 -18.48 -43.00 -19.01
CA GLU A 535 -18.95 -43.45 -20.33
C GLU A 535 -19.97 -44.61 -20.25
N ASP A 536 -19.91 -45.42 -19.18
CA ASP A 536 -20.79 -46.57 -18.97
C ASP A 536 -22.21 -46.24 -18.44
N GLN A 537 -22.49 -44.99 -18.01
CA GLN A 537 -23.72 -44.65 -17.27
C GLN A 537 -24.64 -43.61 -17.93
N VAL A 538 -24.28 -43.02 -19.08
CA VAL A 538 -25.08 -41.95 -19.69
C VAL A 538 -26.15 -42.52 -20.63
N THR A 539 -27.43 -42.35 -20.30
CA THR A 539 -28.55 -42.76 -21.18
C THR A 539 -28.91 -41.67 -22.20
N PRO A 540 -29.69 -41.97 -23.26
CA PRO A 540 -30.17 -40.96 -24.20
C PRO A 540 -31.01 -39.86 -23.52
N ASP A 541 -31.87 -40.26 -22.57
CA ASP A 541 -32.75 -39.32 -21.84
C ASP A 541 -31.94 -38.38 -20.95
N ASP A 542 -30.91 -38.89 -20.25
CA ASP A 542 -30.00 -38.04 -19.45
C ASP A 542 -29.31 -36.98 -20.32
N ARG A 543 -28.93 -37.30 -21.57
CA ARG A 543 -28.34 -36.34 -22.50
C ARG A 543 -29.35 -35.26 -22.90
N VAL A 544 -30.61 -35.63 -23.15
CA VAL A 544 -31.68 -34.66 -23.45
C VAL A 544 -31.89 -33.73 -22.27
N ASP A 545 -32.05 -34.28 -21.06
CA ASP A 545 -32.26 -33.50 -19.84
C ASP A 545 -31.12 -32.51 -19.61
N LYS A 546 -29.85 -32.96 -19.74
CA LYS A 546 -28.67 -32.11 -19.58
C LYS A 546 -28.50 -31.07 -20.70
N ALA A 547 -28.81 -31.40 -21.94
CA ALA A 547 -28.76 -30.45 -23.06
C ALA A 547 -29.89 -29.41 -23.00
N CYS A 548 -30.92 -29.66 -22.19
CA CYS A 548 -32.09 -28.82 -22.00
C CYS A 548 -32.13 -28.08 -20.66
N GLU A 549 -31.10 -28.20 -19.82
CA GLU A 549 -30.99 -27.41 -18.60
C GLU A 549 -31.01 -25.90 -18.91
N PRO A 550 -31.65 -25.07 -18.07
CA PRO A 550 -31.67 -23.63 -18.24
C PRO A 550 -30.25 -23.06 -18.34
N GLY A 551 -29.97 -22.34 -19.43
CA GLY A 551 -28.67 -21.73 -19.70
C GLY A 551 -27.84 -22.44 -20.77
N VAL A 552 -28.15 -23.70 -21.09
CA VAL A 552 -27.51 -24.38 -22.24
C VAL A 552 -27.96 -23.69 -23.53
N ASP A 553 -27.00 -23.12 -24.23
CA ASP A 553 -27.24 -22.23 -25.36
C ASP A 553 -27.19 -22.99 -26.69
N TYR A 554 -26.16 -23.79 -26.90
CA TYR A 554 -25.91 -24.47 -28.17
C TYR A 554 -25.66 -25.97 -28.00
N VAL A 555 -26.02 -26.78 -29.00
CA VAL A 555 -25.67 -28.21 -29.09
C VAL A 555 -25.28 -28.54 -30.53
N TYR A 556 -24.04 -28.96 -30.72
CA TYR A 556 -23.44 -29.21 -32.04
C TYR A 556 -22.78 -30.59 -32.15
N LYS A 557 -22.84 -31.16 -33.35
CA LYS A 557 -21.88 -32.18 -33.80
C LYS A 557 -20.75 -31.48 -34.54
N THR A 558 -19.53 -31.65 -34.06
CA THR A 558 -18.34 -30.98 -34.59
C THR A 558 -17.31 -32.00 -35.10
N LEU A 559 -16.44 -31.57 -36.01
CA LEU A 559 -15.27 -32.30 -36.47
C LEU A 559 -14.02 -31.49 -36.11
N LEU A 560 -13.07 -32.08 -35.38
CA LEU A 560 -11.82 -31.40 -35.05
C LEU A 560 -10.88 -31.41 -36.28
N LEU A 561 -10.62 -30.25 -36.87
CA LEU A 561 -9.70 -30.13 -38.02
C LEU A 561 -8.23 -30.12 -37.59
N ARG A 562 -7.88 -29.23 -36.66
CA ARG A 562 -6.49 -29.02 -36.22
C ARG A 562 -6.41 -28.45 -34.82
N LYS A 563 -5.28 -28.65 -34.16
CA LYS A 563 -4.95 -28.09 -32.84
C LYS A 563 -3.84 -27.05 -32.95
N GLU A 564 -4.07 -25.89 -32.37
CA GLU A 564 -3.08 -24.83 -32.21
C GLU A 564 -2.73 -24.76 -30.72
N LEU A 565 -1.57 -25.33 -30.34
CA LEU A 565 -1.10 -25.37 -28.96
C LEU A 565 -0.36 -24.08 -28.61
N SER A 566 -0.64 -23.51 -27.44
CA SER A 566 0.04 -22.31 -26.92
C SER A 566 0.57 -22.54 -25.50
N ASP A 567 1.28 -21.53 -24.99
CA ASP A 567 1.81 -21.47 -23.61
C ASP A 567 0.80 -20.93 -22.59
N ASP A 568 -0.33 -20.36 -23.06
CA ASP A 568 -1.45 -19.95 -22.20
C ASP A 568 -2.68 -20.88 -22.31
N TYR A 569 -3.08 -21.24 -23.54
CA TYR A 569 -4.27 -22.05 -23.82
C TYR A 569 -4.22 -22.74 -25.18
N ASP A 570 -4.95 -23.85 -25.33
CA ASP A 570 -5.06 -24.57 -26.60
C ASP A 570 -6.26 -24.09 -27.39
N GLU A 571 -6.08 -23.84 -28.69
CA GLU A 571 -7.18 -23.62 -29.63
C GLU A 571 -7.44 -24.88 -30.46
N TYR A 572 -8.68 -25.36 -30.43
CA TYR A 572 -9.20 -26.47 -31.20
C TYR A 572 -10.09 -25.92 -32.31
N ILE A 573 -9.65 -26.04 -33.55
CA ILE A 573 -10.40 -25.53 -34.71
C ILE A 573 -11.34 -26.63 -35.17
N MET A 574 -12.63 -26.41 -34.93
CA MET A 574 -13.68 -27.37 -35.19
C MET A 574 -14.60 -26.90 -36.30
N VAL A 575 -15.04 -27.83 -37.14
CA VAL A 575 -16.07 -27.59 -38.16
C VAL A 575 -17.40 -28.06 -37.63
N ILE A 576 -18.42 -27.20 -37.68
CA ILE A 576 -19.78 -27.55 -37.27
C ILE A 576 -20.42 -28.39 -38.36
N LYS A 577 -20.58 -29.69 -38.13
CA LYS A 577 -21.18 -30.63 -39.09
C LYS A 577 -22.70 -30.68 -39.00
N LEU A 578 -23.23 -30.60 -37.80
CA LEU A 578 -24.67 -30.60 -37.55
C LEU A 578 -25.03 -29.67 -36.39
N ILE A 579 -26.08 -28.89 -36.58
CA ILE A 579 -26.68 -28.06 -35.53
C ILE A 579 -27.88 -28.83 -34.98
N ILE A 580 -27.80 -29.24 -33.71
CA ILE A 580 -28.87 -29.98 -33.02
C ILE A 580 -29.76 -28.98 -32.26
N LYS A 581 -29.15 -28.00 -31.60
CA LYS A 581 -29.81 -26.85 -30.97
C LYS A 581 -29.06 -25.58 -31.33
N SER A 582 -29.75 -24.64 -31.96
CA SER A 582 -29.21 -23.32 -32.27
C SER A 582 -29.07 -22.50 -30.99
N GLY A 583 -27.95 -21.78 -30.86
CA GLY A 583 -27.69 -20.90 -29.73
C GLY A 583 -27.61 -19.43 -30.16
N THR A 584 -26.93 -18.64 -29.35
CA THR A 584 -26.77 -17.19 -29.53
C THR A 584 -25.85 -16.84 -30.71
N ASP A 585 -24.90 -17.72 -31.07
CA ASP A 585 -24.08 -17.58 -32.29
C ASP A 585 -24.84 -18.13 -33.52
N GLU A 586 -25.06 -17.28 -34.52
CA GLU A 586 -25.71 -17.62 -35.79
C GLU A 586 -24.74 -18.38 -36.71
N VAL A 587 -24.50 -19.65 -36.39
CA VAL A 587 -23.64 -20.55 -37.16
C VAL A 587 -24.40 -21.28 -38.28
N GLN A 588 -23.70 -21.53 -39.39
CA GLN A 588 -24.16 -22.41 -40.47
C GLN A 588 -23.37 -23.72 -40.48
N PRO A 589 -23.96 -24.83 -40.97
CA PRO A 589 -23.20 -26.06 -41.20
C PRO A 589 -21.98 -25.81 -42.10
N GLU A 590 -20.90 -26.56 -41.84
CA GLU A 590 -19.57 -26.45 -42.49
C GLU A 590 -18.77 -25.18 -42.15
N GLN A 591 -19.22 -24.34 -41.20
CA GLN A 591 -18.41 -23.23 -40.70
C GLN A 591 -17.37 -23.68 -39.67
N GLU A 592 -16.20 -23.04 -39.71
CA GLU A 592 -15.15 -23.19 -38.71
C GLU A 592 -15.43 -22.32 -37.47
N ARG A 593 -15.21 -22.91 -36.29
CA ARG A 593 -15.24 -22.23 -34.99
C ARG A 593 -14.06 -22.66 -34.13
N ARG A 594 -13.60 -21.74 -33.30
CA ARG A 594 -12.46 -21.94 -32.40
C ARG A 594 -12.97 -22.27 -31.01
N PHE A 595 -12.64 -23.46 -30.52
CA PHE A 595 -12.86 -23.87 -29.15
C PHE A 595 -11.57 -23.69 -28.35
N ILE A 596 -11.62 -23.04 -27.20
CA ILE A 596 -10.45 -22.74 -26.37
C ILE A 596 -10.51 -23.57 -25.09
N SER A 597 -9.41 -24.20 -24.69
CA SER A 597 -9.29 -24.80 -23.35
C SER A 597 -7.96 -24.44 -22.67
N PRO A 598 -7.94 -24.26 -21.33
CA PRO A 598 -6.71 -24.08 -20.59
C PRO A 598 -5.74 -25.27 -20.75
N ILE A 599 -4.43 -25.02 -20.72
CA ILE A 599 -3.40 -26.06 -20.91
C ILE A 599 -3.51 -27.21 -19.89
N LYS A 600 -3.91 -26.89 -18.64
CA LYS A 600 -4.15 -27.89 -17.60
C LYS A 600 -5.16 -28.97 -18.02
N CYS A 601 -6.04 -28.66 -18.98
CA CYS A 601 -7.09 -29.52 -19.48
C CYS A 601 -6.66 -30.39 -20.67
N ARG A 602 -5.48 -30.16 -21.25
CA ARG A 602 -4.95 -30.90 -22.40
C ARG A 602 -4.90 -32.41 -22.13
N ALA A 603 -4.44 -32.80 -20.94
CA ALA A 603 -4.34 -34.20 -20.54
C ALA A 603 -5.71 -34.86 -20.26
N ALA A 604 -6.71 -34.07 -19.87
CA ALA A 604 -8.06 -34.56 -19.58
C ALA A 604 -8.91 -34.68 -20.85
N LEU A 605 -8.84 -33.71 -21.76
CA LEU A 605 -9.67 -33.63 -22.97
C LEU A 605 -9.29 -34.65 -24.05
N LYS A 606 -7.98 -34.89 -24.26
CA LYS A 606 -7.45 -35.89 -25.22
C LYS A 606 -8.13 -35.91 -26.60
N LEU A 607 -8.58 -34.76 -27.11
CA LEU A 607 -9.21 -34.66 -28.42
C LEU A 607 -8.26 -35.15 -29.52
N GLN A 608 -8.77 -35.67 -30.63
CA GLN A 608 -8.00 -36.22 -31.75
C GLN A 608 -8.41 -35.53 -33.06
N GLU A 609 -7.43 -35.16 -33.87
CA GLU A 609 -7.69 -34.54 -35.18
C GLU A 609 -8.36 -35.56 -36.11
N GLY A 610 -9.34 -35.10 -36.88
CA GLY A 610 -10.13 -35.95 -37.77
C GLY A 610 -11.25 -36.74 -37.09
N LYS A 611 -11.46 -36.58 -35.78
CA LYS A 611 -12.59 -37.22 -35.06
C LYS A 611 -13.76 -36.27 -34.83
N HIS A 612 -14.95 -36.86 -34.72
CA HIS A 612 -16.18 -36.13 -34.45
C HIS A 612 -16.50 -36.07 -32.96
N TYR A 613 -17.11 -34.98 -32.51
CA TYR A 613 -17.46 -34.76 -31.11
C TYR A 613 -18.86 -34.15 -30.97
N LEU A 614 -19.61 -34.62 -29.97
CA LEU A 614 -20.81 -33.96 -29.46
C LEU A 614 -20.39 -32.90 -28.44
N ILE A 615 -20.77 -31.64 -28.67
CA ILE A 615 -20.41 -30.53 -27.79
C ILE A 615 -21.63 -29.64 -27.53
N TRP A 616 -21.84 -29.32 -26.25
CA TRP A 616 -22.78 -28.27 -25.83
C TRP A 616 -22.22 -27.47 -24.66
N GLY A 617 -22.73 -26.26 -24.48
CA GLY A 617 -22.29 -25.36 -23.41
C GLY A 617 -23.24 -24.20 -23.16
N LEU A 618 -22.88 -23.37 -22.19
CA LEU A 618 -23.67 -22.22 -21.77
C LEU A 618 -23.37 -20.98 -22.63
N SER A 619 -24.31 -20.03 -22.67
CA SER A 619 -24.10 -18.73 -23.35
C SER A 619 -22.98 -17.90 -22.69
N SER A 620 -22.73 -18.11 -21.40
CA SER A 620 -21.63 -17.48 -20.66
C SER A 620 -20.25 -17.92 -21.16
N ASP A 621 -20.14 -19.03 -21.89
CA ASP A 621 -18.86 -19.57 -22.38
C ASP A 621 -18.54 -19.14 -23.82
N LEU A 622 -19.40 -18.31 -24.41
CA LEU A 622 -19.12 -17.60 -25.66
C LEU A 622 -18.24 -16.37 -25.38
N TRP A 623 -17.14 -16.25 -26.11
CA TRP A 623 -16.16 -15.20 -25.90
C TRP A 623 -15.71 -14.56 -27.21
N GLY A 624 -15.87 -13.24 -27.34
CA GLY A 624 -15.47 -12.47 -28.52
C GLY A 624 -16.60 -11.60 -29.06
N GLU A 625 -16.35 -10.94 -30.19
CA GLU A 625 -17.36 -10.16 -30.91
C GLU A 625 -18.18 -11.06 -31.85
N LYS A 626 -19.38 -10.61 -32.27
CA LYS A 626 -20.33 -11.40 -33.07
C LYS A 626 -19.77 -12.04 -34.34
N SER A 627 -18.70 -11.48 -34.93
CA SER A 627 -18.06 -12.03 -36.13
C SER A 627 -16.96 -13.07 -35.85
N ASN A 628 -16.46 -13.15 -34.62
CA ASN A 628 -15.33 -14.00 -34.19
C ASN A 628 -15.58 -14.59 -32.80
N ILE A 629 -16.75 -15.19 -32.60
CA ILE A 629 -17.08 -15.87 -31.34
C ILE A 629 -16.18 -17.11 -31.19
N LYS A 630 -15.51 -17.19 -30.05
CA LYS A 630 -14.76 -18.35 -29.59
C LYS A 630 -15.53 -19.05 -28.47
N TYR A 631 -15.44 -20.37 -28.42
CA TYR A 631 -16.15 -21.20 -27.46
C TYR A 631 -15.19 -21.65 -26.37
N ILE A 632 -15.41 -21.27 -25.11
CA ILE A 632 -14.58 -21.74 -24.00
C ILE A 632 -15.05 -23.12 -23.55
N ILE A 633 -14.15 -24.09 -23.51
CA ILE A 633 -14.38 -25.38 -22.88
C ILE A 633 -14.08 -25.23 -21.38
N GLY A 634 -15.14 -25.15 -20.57
CA GLY A 634 -15.11 -24.99 -19.13
C GLY A 634 -15.93 -26.06 -18.40
N LYS A 635 -16.12 -25.92 -17.08
CA LYS A 635 -16.74 -26.95 -16.21
C LYS A 635 -18.14 -27.39 -16.65
N ASP A 636 -18.89 -26.51 -17.31
CA ASP A 636 -20.27 -26.70 -17.74
C ASP A 636 -20.35 -27.06 -19.24
N THR A 637 -19.22 -27.26 -19.90
CA THR A 637 -19.15 -27.73 -21.29
C THR A 637 -19.17 -29.25 -21.32
N TRP A 638 -20.02 -29.83 -22.15
CA TRP A 638 -20.00 -31.26 -22.44
C TRP A 638 -19.18 -31.52 -23.68
N VAL A 639 -18.32 -32.53 -23.63
CA VAL A 639 -17.51 -32.97 -24.76
C VAL A 639 -17.49 -34.49 -24.76
N GLU A 640 -18.06 -35.10 -25.80
CA GLU A 640 -18.18 -36.55 -25.92
C GLU A 640 -17.77 -36.98 -27.33
N LEU A 641 -17.00 -38.07 -27.45
CA LEU A 641 -16.58 -38.59 -28.75
C LEU A 641 -17.80 -39.12 -29.51
N TRP A 642 -17.94 -38.74 -30.77
CA TRP A 642 -18.95 -39.26 -31.68
C TRP A 642 -18.28 -40.22 -32.67
N PRO A 643 -18.41 -41.55 -32.53
CA PRO A 643 -17.74 -42.50 -33.41
C PRO A 643 -18.21 -42.39 -34.87
N GLU A 644 -17.32 -42.69 -35.81
CA GLU A 644 -17.66 -42.73 -37.24
C GLU A 644 -18.44 -44.00 -37.63
N ALA A 645 -19.00 -44.02 -38.84
CA ALA A 645 -19.91 -45.09 -39.29
C ALA A 645 -19.23 -46.48 -39.35
N ASP A 646 -17.93 -46.52 -39.59
CA ASP A 646 -17.08 -47.71 -39.53
C ASP A 646 -16.81 -48.13 -38.07
N GLU A 647 -16.49 -47.19 -37.19
CA GLU A 647 -16.26 -47.44 -35.74
C GLU A 647 -17.52 -47.90 -35.01
N CYS A 648 -18.71 -47.50 -35.48
CA CYS A 648 -19.99 -47.97 -34.95
C CYS A 648 -20.28 -49.46 -35.24
N GLN A 649 -19.46 -50.13 -36.06
CA GLN A 649 -19.56 -51.57 -36.30
C GLN A 649 -18.93 -52.39 -35.16
N ASP A 650 -18.02 -51.78 -34.39
CA ASP A 650 -17.40 -52.42 -33.23
C ASP A 650 -18.43 -52.59 -32.10
N ASP A 651 -18.44 -53.76 -31.47
CA ASP A 651 -19.42 -54.09 -30.41
C ASP A 651 -19.33 -53.13 -29.21
N GLU A 652 -18.16 -52.53 -28.97
CA GLU A 652 -17.92 -51.54 -27.91
C GLU A 652 -18.67 -50.22 -28.18
N ASN A 653 -18.67 -49.73 -29.43
CA ASN A 653 -19.26 -48.44 -29.82
C ASN A 653 -20.72 -48.53 -30.26
N LYS A 654 -21.21 -49.74 -30.55
CA LYS A 654 -22.56 -49.98 -31.09
C LYS A 654 -23.69 -49.50 -30.19
N LYS A 655 -23.49 -49.49 -28.87
CA LYS A 655 -24.46 -48.91 -27.92
C LYS A 655 -24.42 -47.38 -28.01
N LEU A 656 -23.24 -46.79 -27.88
CA LEU A 656 -23.02 -45.35 -27.92
C LEU A 656 -23.57 -44.71 -29.22
N CYS A 657 -23.30 -45.31 -30.38
CA CYS A 657 -23.81 -44.79 -31.64
C CYS A 657 -25.34 -44.81 -31.75
N ARG A 658 -25.99 -45.84 -31.20
CA ARG A 658 -27.47 -45.91 -31.15
C ARG A 658 -28.03 -44.85 -30.21
N ASP A 659 -27.41 -44.68 -29.05
CA ASP A 659 -27.83 -43.72 -28.03
C ASP A 659 -27.68 -42.27 -28.53
N LEU A 660 -26.56 -41.94 -29.16
CA LEU A 660 -26.32 -40.62 -29.78
C LEU A 660 -27.29 -40.34 -30.96
N ALA A 661 -27.61 -41.34 -31.77
CA ALA A 661 -28.58 -41.21 -32.84
C ALA A 661 -30.00 -40.95 -32.30
N SER A 662 -30.41 -41.67 -31.24
CA SER A 662 -31.68 -41.47 -30.55
C SER A 662 -31.77 -40.09 -29.90
N PHE A 663 -30.71 -39.65 -29.22
CA PHE A 663 -30.61 -38.30 -28.65
C PHE A 663 -30.79 -37.22 -29.72
N ARG A 664 -30.08 -37.34 -30.85
CA ARG A 664 -30.18 -36.40 -31.97
C ARG A 664 -31.61 -36.33 -32.49
N GLU A 665 -32.25 -37.47 -32.75
CA GLU A 665 -33.62 -37.51 -33.25
C GLU A 665 -34.61 -36.88 -32.27
N SER A 666 -34.46 -37.18 -30.97
CA SER A 666 -35.30 -36.60 -29.93
C SER A 666 -35.17 -35.07 -29.89
N MET A 667 -33.95 -34.55 -29.85
CA MET A 667 -33.67 -33.11 -29.77
C MET A 667 -34.13 -32.34 -31.01
N VAL A 668 -33.97 -32.91 -32.21
CA VAL A 668 -34.35 -32.24 -33.46
C VAL A 668 -35.86 -32.25 -33.68
N VAL A 669 -36.55 -33.32 -33.28
CA VAL A 669 -38.00 -33.49 -33.52
C VAL A 669 -38.85 -32.87 -32.42
N PHE A 670 -38.51 -33.12 -31.16
CA PHE A 670 -39.31 -32.71 -29.99
C PHE A 670 -38.75 -31.48 -29.29
N GLY A 671 -37.47 -31.16 -29.50
CA GLY A 671 -36.82 -30.06 -28.79
C GLY A 671 -36.69 -30.33 -27.29
N CYS A 672 -36.49 -29.28 -26.52
CA CYS A 672 -36.44 -29.39 -25.07
C CYS A 672 -37.84 -29.47 -24.45
N PRO A 673 -38.09 -30.42 -23.53
CA PRO A 673 -39.33 -30.45 -22.76
C PRO A 673 -39.43 -29.18 -21.89
N ASN A 674 -40.63 -28.61 -21.80
CA ASN A 674 -40.92 -27.41 -21.01
C ASN A 674 -40.85 -27.64 -19.50
#